data_AF-A0A2K0T0F4-F1
#
_entry.id   AF-A0A2K0T0F4-F1
#
_cell.length_a   1.000
_cell.length_b   1.000
_cell.length_c   1.000
_cell.angle_alpha   90.00
_cell.angle_beta   90.00
_cell.angle_gamma   90.00
#
_symmetry.space_group_name_H-M   'P 1'
#
loop_
_entity.id
_entity.type
_entity.pdbx_description
1 polymer ?
#
loop_
_entity_poly.entity_id
_entity_poly.type
_entity_poly.pdbx_seq_one_letter_code
_entity_poly.pdbx_strand_id
1 'polypeptide(L)'
;MRILHLPGIDELLDAAGTQHYAYTKTFEEAAYDPFCVLHTSGSTGLPKPIAWTHALIGTMDAVRLLPPVEGDQGMAPWTNDWKKGDRIYSSFPMSHGAGIIMDILMPSLFDLQVILGPPGVIPNMNLLESLADHAKINIWSLVPSLTDELGETPDVLAKFGSSKFICASGGPVSPTSAAKVNKVIRVLNLTGTTEGLFIGNLVTDREDWYHFSFHPYSGFVFKEIEPGVYEHWVRRNEHWDLFQGIFHTFPDQDEINLKDLYVKHPTKPDHWAYKGRSDDIVVLSNGYKISPLDTEAFVTTHTAIEGALIVGTGKNQAALLIELKDRLAAGDELYDSIWETVKKANAMSLHKDQLHREYIMFAEADKPFIRTDKGTIKRRATLELYAEYIDRFYESRSEEVDVEASNMEVDTTSIESITAAVREIFVTLSSAFKDISDDADFFHLGLDSLVAYRAVRSVQAAMGLKDRLAPRHLYAYPTIAQFSACLKDLAIQTLANGTNSKSAEKLNKMKELLSKYKSPQTLKMNALDHGMPSLYTKIGMYIALRPGASFDQAFSRLQQGFALLITLMPSLDAKLVKASEKEPGYIKGQLRLELPEQSFTNGHSNGHTNGHTNGHTNGHTNGHTNGHTNGHTNGHSSSPRQLKFKDLSKVLPSFQDLRKDGFLPSAYKGHEILDVPWFPTFPADIVAAQANFVEGGCLLTLGTLHPAIDGVGMVTLLLAWAECCRYVEGDKSANCNWLDADSMNYSLPRALWEQDRRGQPAREINPVVWDHLGFAPAGEMAEGVDNLYVQSFKPVPAYFPGPGKQPRDLTTSIFSISPERLEQLRQEVTADPEMKGINLTDSDILHALYWRAMIRARHRVAKEVNGQTIGPEDRSVLELTVDGRPYFNAQLPSSYMGNMLLVTRSSLPVEELCSPKTSIGRISLLIREAASQVTPQVANDAFGVLQTVEDYSELRYAFMRLDGLDAMITNMMLFPANDVAFGGEFFEDGGKADAVRIVHEGFNSGFRMCVILPYRKDGGIEFLFGTFPEELERLKEDEEFMKYAQYMG
;
A
#
# COMPACT_ATOMS: atom_id res chain seq x y z
N MET A 1 -15.87 27.97 20.55
CA MET A 1 -16.29 26.94 21.52
C MET A 1 -17.48 27.49 22.29
N ARG A 2 -18.64 26.83 22.27
CA ARG A 2 -19.82 27.22 23.06
C ARG A 2 -19.82 26.36 24.32
N ILE A 3 -19.71 26.98 25.50
CA ILE A 3 -19.74 26.29 26.79
C ILE A 3 -21.19 26.23 27.24
N LEU A 4 -21.71 25.03 27.49
CA LEU A 4 -23.03 24.79 28.05
C LEU A 4 -22.85 24.31 29.49
N HIS A 5 -23.50 24.99 30.44
CA HIS A 5 -23.61 24.51 31.82
C HIS A 5 -24.76 23.52 31.87
N LEU A 6 -24.45 22.25 32.15
CA LEU A 6 -25.46 21.22 32.41
C LEU A 6 -25.89 21.29 33.88
N PRO A 7 -27.19 21.09 34.20
CA PRO A 7 -27.65 21.07 35.58
C PRO A 7 -27.02 19.90 36.35
N GLY A 8 -26.84 20.08 37.66
CA GLY A 8 -26.42 18.98 38.54
C GLY A 8 -27.48 17.89 38.63
N ILE A 9 -27.11 16.67 39.03
CA ILE A 9 -28.07 15.56 39.15
C ILE A 9 -29.20 15.89 40.14
N ASP A 10 -28.90 16.58 41.24
CA ASP A 10 -29.90 16.99 42.23
C ASP A 10 -30.91 18.00 41.65
N GLU A 11 -30.47 18.86 40.73
CA GLU A 11 -31.33 19.82 40.02
C GLU A 11 -32.19 19.12 38.95
N LEU A 12 -31.65 18.09 38.28
CA LEU A 12 -32.40 17.26 37.34
C LEU A 12 -33.44 16.37 38.02
N LEU A 13 -33.18 15.94 39.26
CA LEU A 13 -34.06 15.08 40.04
C LEU A 13 -35.05 15.89 40.91
N ASP A 14 -34.86 17.21 41.05
CA ASP A 14 -35.81 18.08 41.75
C ASP A 14 -37.07 18.31 40.91
N ALA A 15 -38.08 17.47 41.16
CA ALA A 15 -39.38 17.59 40.53
C ALA A 15 -40.23 18.76 41.07
N ALA A 16 -39.76 19.47 42.12
CA ALA A 16 -40.51 20.54 42.78
C ALA A 16 -40.43 21.86 41.98
N GLY A 17 -41.06 21.88 40.80
CA GLY A 17 -41.13 23.08 39.94
C GLY A 17 -41.16 22.78 38.45
N THR A 18 -40.90 21.54 38.06
CA THR A 18 -40.90 21.10 36.66
C THR A 18 -42.32 21.10 36.09
N GLN A 19 -42.55 21.82 34.99
CA GLN A 19 -43.83 21.75 34.27
C GLN A 19 -44.05 20.32 33.76
N HIS A 20 -45.29 19.84 33.90
CA HIS A 20 -45.67 18.53 33.38
C HIS A 20 -45.46 18.47 31.86
N TYR A 21 -44.56 17.58 31.42
CA TYR A 21 -44.37 17.28 30.01
C TYR A 21 -45.25 16.08 29.64
N ALA A 22 -46.44 16.35 29.08
CA ALA A 22 -47.36 15.31 28.65
C ALA A 22 -46.82 14.64 27.37
N TYR A 23 -46.35 13.39 27.48
CA TYR A 23 -45.96 12.59 26.32
C TYR A 23 -47.18 11.85 25.76
N THR A 24 -47.89 12.48 24.81
CA THR A 24 -49.16 11.96 24.26
C THR A 24 -49.03 11.31 22.89
N LYS A 25 -47.82 11.24 22.33
CA LYS A 25 -47.58 10.65 21.00
C LYS A 25 -47.87 9.15 21.02
N THR A 26 -48.46 8.63 19.93
CA THR A 26 -48.49 7.17 19.70
C THR A 26 -47.09 6.66 19.33
N PHE A 27 -46.90 5.34 19.34
CA PHE A 27 -45.63 4.75 18.91
C PHE A 27 -45.28 5.15 17.47
N GLU A 28 -46.25 5.14 16.56
CA GLU A 28 -46.05 5.51 15.16
C GLU A 28 -45.65 6.99 15.01
N GLU A 29 -46.23 7.88 15.81
CA GLU A 29 -45.89 9.31 15.81
C GLU A 29 -44.51 9.58 16.43
N ALA A 30 -44.08 8.73 17.36
CA ALA A 30 -42.80 8.83 18.06
C ALA A 30 -41.68 8.00 17.43
N ALA A 31 -41.98 7.11 16.48
CA ALA A 31 -41.08 6.08 15.97
C ALA A 31 -39.69 6.62 15.58
N TYR A 32 -39.65 7.80 14.95
CA TYR A 32 -38.41 8.44 14.51
C TYR A 32 -37.93 9.56 15.42
N ASP A 33 -38.62 9.83 16.53
CA ASP A 33 -38.12 10.74 17.56
C ASP A 33 -36.85 10.13 18.20
N PRO A 34 -35.85 10.96 18.54
CA PRO A 34 -34.67 10.50 19.27
C PRO A 34 -35.05 10.15 20.71
N PHE A 35 -34.73 8.92 21.11
CA PHE A 35 -34.82 8.42 22.48
C PHE A 35 -33.58 8.80 23.30
N CYS A 36 -32.38 8.47 22.78
CA CYS A 36 -31.11 8.88 23.37
C CYS A 36 -30.01 9.00 22.31
N VAL A 37 -28.88 9.60 22.66
CA VAL A 37 -27.70 9.66 21.81
C VAL A 37 -26.54 9.01 22.54
N LEU A 38 -25.96 7.98 21.92
CA LEU A 38 -24.78 7.30 22.43
C LEU A 38 -23.60 7.56 21.51
N HIS A 39 -22.40 7.39 22.04
CA HIS A 39 -21.21 7.43 21.21
C HIS A 39 -20.74 6.01 20.92
N THR A 40 -20.33 5.75 19.68
CA THR A 40 -19.63 4.50 19.36
C THR A 40 -18.37 4.40 20.22
N SER A 41 -18.01 3.18 20.63
CA SER A 41 -16.89 2.92 21.56
C SER A 41 -15.52 3.38 21.06
N GLY A 42 -15.41 3.84 19.81
CA GLY A 42 -14.19 4.43 19.24
C GLY A 42 -13.04 3.44 19.10
N SER A 43 -13.31 2.14 19.01
CA SER A 43 -12.27 1.11 18.81
C SER A 43 -11.59 1.22 17.44
N THR A 44 -12.28 1.76 16.43
CA THR A 44 -11.80 1.91 15.03
C THR A 44 -11.62 3.37 14.57
N GLY A 45 -11.82 4.37 15.44
CA GLY A 45 -11.72 5.81 15.10
C GLY A 45 -12.32 6.75 16.16
N LEU A 46 -12.53 8.03 15.79
CA LEU A 46 -13.17 9.02 16.68
C LEU A 46 -14.60 8.58 17.05
N PRO A 47 -15.04 8.70 18.32
CA PRO A 47 -16.39 8.35 18.74
C PRO A 47 -17.44 9.11 17.92
N LYS A 48 -18.36 8.39 17.28
CA LYS A 48 -19.44 8.99 16.48
C LYS A 48 -20.73 8.98 17.30
N PRO A 49 -21.50 10.08 17.35
CA PRO A 49 -22.82 10.07 17.98
C PRO A 49 -23.79 9.26 17.12
N ILE A 50 -24.47 8.29 17.73
CA ILE A 50 -25.55 7.48 17.17
C ILE A 50 -26.81 7.83 17.94
N ALA A 51 -27.79 8.41 17.24
CA ALA A 51 -29.11 8.67 17.80
C ALA A 51 -29.93 7.38 17.75
N TRP A 52 -30.38 6.92 18.91
CA TRP A 52 -31.35 5.84 19.00
C TRP A 52 -32.75 6.42 18.89
N THR A 53 -33.53 5.93 17.93
CA THR A 53 -34.94 6.31 17.77
C THR A 53 -35.84 5.36 18.58
N HIS A 54 -37.09 5.77 18.82
CA HIS A 54 -38.06 4.85 19.44
C HIS A 54 -38.29 3.58 18.62
N ALA A 55 -38.22 3.64 17.29
CA ALA A 55 -38.33 2.48 16.41
C ALA A 55 -37.16 1.51 16.58
N LEU A 56 -35.93 2.03 16.67
CA LEU A 56 -34.75 1.22 16.98
C LEU A 56 -34.89 0.53 18.34
N ILE A 57 -35.33 1.25 19.37
CA ILE A 57 -35.59 0.65 20.69
C ILE A 57 -36.72 -0.38 20.62
N GLY A 58 -37.74 -0.12 19.81
CA GLY A 58 -38.85 -1.04 19.56
C GLY A 58 -38.40 -2.42 19.08
N THR A 59 -37.28 -2.51 18.35
CA THR A 59 -36.75 -3.82 17.93
C THR A 59 -36.28 -4.66 19.11
N MET A 60 -35.91 -4.06 20.26
CA MET A 60 -35.58 -4.82 21.47
C MET A 60 -36.80 -5.40 22.18
N ASP A 61 -37.94 -4.71 22.12
CA ASP A 61 -39.20 -5.26 22.61
C ASP A 61 -39.71 -6.38 21.69
N ALA A 62 -39.55 -6.17 20.38
CA ALA A 62 -39.91 -7.15 19.37
C ALA A 62 -39.21 -8.50 19.51
N VAL A 63 -38.04 -8.58 20.16
CA VAL A 63 -37.34 -9.86 20.43
C VAL A 63 -38.24 -10.88 21.13
N ARG A 64 -39.24 -10.44 21.92
CA ARG A 64 -40.26 -11.32 22.54
C ARG A 64 -41.13 -12.07 21.54
N LEU A 65 -41.27 -11.52 20.34
CA LEU A 65 -42.12 -12.02 19.26
C LEU A 65 -41.35 -12.97 18.34
N LEU A 66 -40.03 -13.15 18.54
CA LEU A 66 -39.25 -14.09 17.74
C LEU A 66 -39.73 -15.52 17.99
N PRO A 67 -40.16 -16.25 16.95
CA PRO A 67 -40.46 -17.66 17.08
C PRO A 67 -39.17 -18.47 17.24
N PRO A 68 -39.25 -19.72 17.73
CA PRO A 68 -38.19 -20.70 17.53
C PRO A 68 -37.94 -20.92 16.03
N VAL A 69 -36.69 -21.16 15.64
CA VAL A 69 -36.34 -21.35 14.21
C VAL A 69 -36.94 -22.65 13.67
N GLU A 70 -37.69 -22.56 12.57
CA GLU A 70 -38.14 -23.73 11.80
C GLU A 70 -36.96 -24.33 11.02
N GLY A 71 -36.61 -25.59 11.27
CA GLY A 71 -35.58 -26.32 10.52
C GLY A 71 -34.25 -26.53 11.23
N ASP A 72 -33.91 -25.70 12.23
CA ASP A 72 -32.63 -25.76 12.98
C ASP A 72 -32.81 -26.29 14.41
N GLN A 73 -33.40 -27.47 14.55
CA GLN A 73 -33.69 -28.11 15.86
C GLN A 73 -34.54 -27.27 16.84
N GLY A 74 -35.17 -26.18 16.40
CA GLY A 74 -36.01 -25.34 17.26
C GLY A 74 -35.21 -24.45 18.22
N MET A 75 -34.00 -24.01 17.81
CA MET A 75 -33.19 -23.10 18.62
C MET A 75 -33.97 -21.88 19.09
N ALA A 76 -33.85 -21.57 20.38
CA ALA A 76 -34.59 -20.51 21.02
C ALA A 76 -33.85 -19.17 20.96
N PRO A 77 -34.57 -18.03 20.87
CA PRO A 77 -33.98 -16.71 21.05
C PRO A 77 -33.25 -16.59 22.39
N TRP A 78 -32.19 -15.77 22.44
CA TRP A 78 -31.38 -15.55 23.65
C TRP A 78 -32.17 -15.04 24.87
N THR A 79 -33.37 -14.50 24.65
CA THR A 79 -34.28 -14.00 25.69
C THR A 79 -35.25 -15.04 26.24
N ASN A 80 -35.24 -16.28 25.75
CA ASN A 80 -36.29 -17.26 26.03
C ASN A 80 -36.42 -17.67 27.51
N ASP A 81 -35.34 -17.67 28.30
CA ASP A 81 -35.37 -18.01 29.74
C ASP A 81 -35.37 -16.78 30.68
N TRP A 82 -35.74 -15.60 30.15
CA TRP A 82 -35.88 -14.37 30.93
C TRP A 82 -37.28 -14.32 31.54
N LYS A 83 -37.38 -14.59 32.85
CA LYS A 83 -38.66 -14.73 33.56
C LYS A 83 -38.93 -13.50 34.42
N LYS A 84 -40.20 -13.14 34.50
CA LYS A 84 -40.69 -12.10 35.41
C LYS A 84 -40.14 -12.31 36.83
N GLY A 85 -39.55 -11.25 37.37
CA GLY A 85 -38.96 -11.23 38.71
C GLY A 85 -37.54 -11.77 38.82
N ASP A 86 -36.93 -12.27 37.73
CA ASP A 86 -35.51 -12.60 37.74
C ASP A 86 -34.68 -11.36 38.07
N ARG A 87 -33.58 -11.57 38.79
CA ARG A 87 -32.62 -10.52 39.14
C ARG A 87 -31.49 -10.46 38.13
N ILE A 88 -31.24 -9.28 37.58
CA ILE A 88 -30.16 -9.03 36.63
C ILE A 88 -29.14 -8.04 37.21
N TYR A 89 -27.87 -8.33 36.98
CA TYR A 89 -26.77 -7.39 37.17
C TYR A 89 -26.02 -7.22 35.86
N SER A 90 -25.74 -5.97 35.48
CA SER A 90 -24.92 -5.62 34.33
C SER A 90 -23.63 -4.96 34.80
N SER A 91 -22.50 -5.42 34.29
CA SER A 91 -21.22 -4.74 34.51
C SER A 91 -20.97 -3.60 33.51
N PHE A 92 -21.88 -3.35 32.57
CA PHE A 92 -21.71 -2.31 31.55
C PHE A 92 -22.13 -0.94 32.08
N PRO A 93 -21.34 0.12 31.86
CA PRO A 93 -21.80 1.46 32.20
C PRO A 93 -22.96 1.89 31.28
N MET A 94 -23.91 2.66 31.83
CA MET A 94 -25.05 3.20 31.09
C MET A 94 -24.67 4.27 30.04
N SER A 95 -23.38 4.66 29.95
CA SER A 95 -22.83 5.41 28.81
C SER A 95 -22.75 4.56 27.54
N HIS A 96 -22.86 3.23 27.65
CA HIS A 96 -22.83 2.29 26.54
C HIS A 96 -24.19 1.67 26.26
N GLY A 97 -24.42 1.30 24.99
CA GLY A 97 -25.66 0.68 24.56
C GLY A 97 -26.00 -0.60 25.31
N ALA A 98 -25.01 -1.47 25.59
CA ALA A 98 -25.23 -2.69 26.37
C ALA A 98 -25.68 -2.39 27.82
N GLY A 99 -25.19 -1.31 28.44
CA GLY A 99 -25.65 -0.86 29.75
C GLY A 99 -27.09 -0.37 29.69
N ILE A 100 -27.44 0.49 28.74
CA ILE A 100 -28.84 0.92 28.55
C ILE A 100 -29.76 -0.28 28.28
N ILE A 101 -29.34 -1.22 27.42
CA ILE A 101 -30.13 -2.41 27.11
C ILE A 101 -30.34 -3.26 28.36
N MET A 102 -29.28 -3.56 29.13
CA MET A 102 -29.34 -4.55 30.20
C MET A 102 -29.78 -3.97 31.56
N ASP A 103 -29.54 -2.69 31.82
CA ASP A 103 -29.92 -2.00 33.07
C ASP A 103 -31.27 -1.28 32.97
N ILE A 104 -31.75 -0.95 31.76
CA ILE A 104 -32.98 -0.16 31.57
C ILE A 104 -33.98 -0.90 30.69
N LEU A 105 -33.63 -1.22 29.45
CA LEU A 105 -34.61 -1.73 28.47
C LEU A 105 -35.09 -3.13 28.83
N MET A 106 -34.20 -4.11 28.88
CA MET A 106 -34.55 -5.50 29.14
C MET A 106 -35.29 -5.67 30.48
N PRO A 107 -34.87 -5.03 31.58
CA PRO A 107 -35.62 -5.09 32.83
C PRO A 107 -37.03 -4.52 32.74
N SER A 108 -37.19 -3.36 32.08
CA SER A 108 -38.48 -2.71 31.92
C SER A 108 -39.41 -3.52 31.04
N LEU A 109 -38.87 -4.11 29.98
CA LEU A 109 -39.65 -4.89 29.04
C LEU A 109 -40.02 -6.25 29.69
N PHE A 110 -39.08 -6.97 30.32
CA PHE A 110 -39.26 -8.36 30.80
C PHE A 110 -39.75 -8.47 32.27
N ASP A 111 -40.14 -7.36 32.92
CA ASP A 111 -40.47 -7.30 34.35
C ASP A 111 -39.34 -7.89 35.25
N LEU A 112 -38.08 -7.52 34.98
CA LEU A 112 -36.94 -7.98 35.78
C LEU A 112 -36.62 -7.04 36.95
N GLN A 113 -35.88 -7.55 37.92
CA GLN A 113 -35.32 -6.77 39.03
C GLN A 113 -33.87 -6.41 38.72
N VAL A 114 -33.59 -5.14 38.45
CA VAL A 114 -32.22 -4.64 38.27
C VAL A 114 -31.53 -4.51 39.61
N ILE A 115 -30.33 -5.06 39.68
CA ILE A 115 -29.38 -4.83 40.75
C ILE A 115 -28.32 -3.88 40.23
N LEU A 116 -28.30 -2.64 40.76
CA LEU A 116 -27.24 -1.67 40.45
C LEU A 116 -26.08 -1.83 41.42
N GLY A 117 -24.85 -1.74 40.89
CA GLY A 117 -23.64 -1.67 41.72
C GLY A 117 -23.60 -0.39 42.56
N PRO A 118 -22.77 -0.35 43.62
CA PRO A 118 -22.59 0.86 44.41
C PRO A 118 -22.06 2.03 43.55
N PRO A 119 -22.50 3.27 43.81
CA PRO A 119 -22.07 4.43 43.03
C PRO A 119 -20.56 4.63 43.15
N GLY A 120 -19.90 4.89 42.01
CA GLY A 120 -18.46 5.12 41.94
C GLY A 120 -17.59 3.87 42.07
N VAL A 121 -18.18 2.68 42.25
CA VAL A 121 -17.43 1.41 42.29
C VAL A 121 -17.42 0.79 40.90
N ILE A 122 -16.24 0.71 40.30
CA ILE A 122 -16.04 0.04 39.01
C ILE A 122 -16.21 -1.48 39.21
N PRO A 123 -17.00 -2.17 38.35
CA PRO A 123 -17.14 -3.62 38.40
C PRO A 123 -15.80 -4.37 38.39
N ASN A 124 -15.61 -5.27 39.35
CA ASN A 124 -14.42 -6.10 39.53
C ASN A 124 -14.79 -7.40 40.26
N MET A 125 -13.85 -8.33 40.41
CA MET A 125 -14.14 -9.65 40.98
C MET A 125 -14.63 -9.62 42.43
N ASN A 126 -14.15 -8.69 43.26
CA ASN A 126 -14.63 -8.53 44.64
C ASN A 126 -16.10 -8.09 44.70
N LEU A 127 -16.49 -7.18 43.79
CA LEU A 127 -17.89 -6.77 43.68
C LEU A 127 -18.76 -7.93 43.18
N LEU A 128 -18.31 -8.66 42.17
CA LEU A 128 -19.01 -9.84 41.65
C LEU A 128 -19.19 -10.90 42.74
N GLU A 129 -18.16 -11.18 43.53
CA GLU A 129 -18.22 -12.09 44.67
C GLU A 129 -19.24 -11.64 45.71
N SER A 130 -19.18 -10.37 46.14
CA SER A 130 -20.11 -9.82 47.13
C SER A 130 -21.57 -9.86 46.63
N LEU A 131 -21.79 -9.54 45.35
CA LEU A 131 -23.10 -9.63 44.73
C LEU A 131 -23.59 -11.08 44.62
N ALA A 132 -22.70 -12.02 44.32
CA ALA A 132 -23.05 -13.45 44.30
C ALA A 132 -23.47 -13.93 45.70
N ASP A 133 -22.80 -13.48 46.76
CA ASP A 133 -23.13 -13.85 48.14
C ASP A 133 -24.44 -13.24 48.65
N HIS A 134 -24.81 -12.03 48.19
CA HIS A 134 -25.86 -11.24 48.83
C HIS A 134 -27.06 -10.90 47.93
N ALA A 135 -26.86 -10.72 46.62
CA ALA A 135 -27.88 -10.16 45.73
C ALA A 135 -28.78 -11.22 45.08
N LYS A 136 -28.38 -12.50 45.07
CA LYS A 136 -29.11 -13.62 44.44
C LYS A 136 -29.42 -13.35 42.96
N ILE A 137 -28.40 -13.02 42.20
CA ILE A 137 -28.54 -12.67 40.78
C ILE A 137 -28.87 -13.93 39.97
N ASN A 138 -29.86 -13.84 39.08
CA ASN A 138 -30.23 -14.92 38.17
C ASN A 138 -29.50 -14.78 36.83
N ILE A 139 -29.37 -13.56 36.32
CA ILE A 139 -28.81 -13.25 35.01
C ILE A 139 -27.65 -12.28 35.19
N TRP A 140 -26.47 -12.65 34.70
CA TRP A 140 -25.30 -11.79 34.72
C TRP A 140 -25.02 -11.28 33.33
N SER A 141 -25.02 -9.97 33.11
CA SER A 141 -24.54 -9.34 31.89
C SER A 141 -23.13 -8.82 32.14
N LEU A 142 -22.13 -9.52 31.61
CA LEU A 142 -20.73 -9.24 31.92
C LEU A 142 -19.96 -8.83 30.66
N VAL A 143 -19.02 -7.91 30.85
CA VAL A 143 -17.95 -7.68 29.88
C VAL A 143 -17.07 -8.95 29.78
N PRO A 144 -16.44 -9.21 28.62
CA PRO A 144 -15.62 -10.41 28.43
C PRO A 144 -14.49 -10.56 29.44
N SER A 145 -13.81 -9.46 29.80
CA SER A 145 -12.70 -9.47 30.77
C SER A 145 -13.11 -10.02 32.14
N LEU A 146 -14.28 -9.61 32.67
CA LEU A 146 -14.80 -10.15 33.93
C LEU A 146 -15.24 -11.60 33.81
N THR A 147 -15.71 -12.01 32.63
CA THR A 147 -16.05 -13.42 32.37
C THR A 147 -14.78 -14.28 32.37
N ASP A 148 -13.71 -13.81 31.74
CA ASP A 148 -12.43 -14.50 31.69
C ASP A 148 -11.76 -14.55 33.07
N GLU A 149 -11.72 -13.44 33.80
CA GLU A 149 -11.19 -13.37 35.16
C GLU A 149 -11.97 -14.30 36.13
N LEU A 150 -13.29 -14.40 35.97
CA LEU A 150 -14.11 -15.33 36.74
C LEU A 150 -13.70 -16.79 36.46
N GLY A 151 -13.35 -17.12 35.22
CA GLY A 151 -12.84 -18.43 34.82
C GLY A 151 -11.50 -18.79 35.48
N GLU A 152 -10.72 -17.78 35.87
CA GLU A 152 -9.46 -17.95 36.61
C GLU A 152 -9.61 -17.82 38.13
N THR A 153 -10.85 -17.66 38.63
CA THR A 153 -11.14 -17.51 40.06
C THR A 153 -12.14 -18.59 40.54
N PRO A 154 -11.70 -19.86 40.72
CA PRO A 154 -12.60 -20.99 40.98
C PRO A 154 -13.50 -20.83 42.21
N ASP A 155 -12.98 -20.22 43.28
CA ASP A 155 -13.72 -20.04 44.54
C ASP A 155 -14.89 -19.07 44.37
N VAL A 156 -14.70 -18.01 43.57
CA VAL A 156 -15.76 -17.06 43.23
C VAL A 156 -16.71 -17.67 42.20
N LEU A 157 -16.18 -18.33 41.17
CA LEU A 157 -16.97 -19.02 40.14
C LEU A 157 -17.94 -20.04 40.73
N ALA A 158 -17.55 -20.78 41.76
CA ALA A 158 -18.42 -21.75 42.43
C ALA A 158 -19.73 -21.12 42.95
N LYS A 159 -19.71 -19.84 43.34
CA LYS A 159 -20.87 -19.10 43.85
C LYS A 159 -21.92 -18.82 42.75
N PHE A 160 -21.50 -18.80 41.49
CA PHE A 160 -22.36 -18.52 40.34
C PHE A 160 -23.24 -19.71 39.94
N GLY A 161 -22.99 -20.92 40.46
CA GLY A 161 -23.72 -22.14 40.07
C GLY A 161 -25.22 -22.12 40.36
N SER A 162 -25.71 -21.18 41.17
CA SER A 162 -27.16 -20.99 41.43
C SER A 162 -27.85 -20.03 40.46
N SER A 163 -27.09 -19.27 39.68
CA SER A 163 -27.59 -18.37 38.64
C SER A 163 -27.90 -19.14 37.35
N LYS A 164 -28.71 -18.56 36.46
CA LYS A 164 -29.15 -19.20 35.22
C LYS A 164 -28.05 -19.20 34.17
N PHE A 165 -27.57 -18.02 33.81
CA PHE A 165 -26.57 -17.84 32.76
C PHE A 165 -25.85 -16.48 32.87
N ILE A 166 -24.73 -16.40 32.15
CA ILE A 166 -23.97 -15.19 31.86
C ILE A 166 -24.19 -14.82 30.40
N CYS A 167 -24.63 -13.59 30.13
CA CYS A 167 -24.56 -12.95 28.82
C CYS A 167 -23.21 -12.24 28.70
N ALA A 168 -22.27 -12.85 27.98
CA ALA A 168 -20.99 -12.24 27.64
C ALA A 168 -21.14 -11.54 26.28
N SER A 169 -20.82 -10.23 26.20
CA SER A 169 -21.02 -9.46 24.98
C SER A 169 -20.09 -8.26 24.85
N GLY A 170 -20.00 -7.68 23.65
CA GLY A 170 -19.26 -6.44 23.41
C GLY A 170 -17.75 -6.61 23.16
N GLY A 171 -17.27 -7.85 23.07
CA GLY A 171 -15.92 -8.23 22.66
C GLY A 171 -15.75 -9.76 22.68
N PRO A 172 -14.62 -10.29 22.17
CA PRO A 172 -14.31 -11.71 22.24
C PRO A 172 -14.03 -12.15 23.69
N VAL A 173 -14.37 -13.40 24.00
CA VAL A 173 -14.06 -14.08 25.27
C VAL A 173 -12.96 -15.11 25.07
N SER A 174 -12.13 -15.36 26.08
CA SER A 174 -11.12 -16.43 26.05
C SER A 174 -11.80 -17.80 25.93
N PRO A 175 -11.50 -18.59 24.88
CA PRO A 175 -12.04 -19.95 24.75
C PRO A 175 -11.66 -20.84 25.94
N THR A 176 -10.49 -20.60 26.54
CA THR A 176 -9.96 -21.40 27.65
C THR A 176 -10.64 -21.02 28.97
N SER A 177 -10.70 -19.73 29.29
CA SER A 177 -11.19 -19.25 30.58
C SER A 177 -12.71 -19.30 30.65
N ALA A 178 -13.40 -18.79 29.62
CA ALA A 178 -14.86 -18.85 29.57
C ALA A 178 -15.40 -20.29 29.38
N ALA A 179 -14.62 -21.25 28.85
CA ALA A 179 -14.99 -22.67 28.91
C ALA A 179 -15.04 -23.21 30.35
N LYS A 180 -14.15 -22.74 31.26
CA LYS A 180 -14.21 -23.11 32.68
C LYS A 180 -15.49 -22.55 33.31
N VAL A 181 -15.81 -21.29 33.01
CA VAL A 181 -17.06 -20.66 33.46
C VAL A 181 -18.27 -21.43 32.94
N ASN A 182 -18.30 -21.73 31.65
CA ASN A 182 -19.41 -22.43 30.99
C ASN A 182 -19.69 -23.82 31.58
N LYS A 183 -18.71 -24.46 32.24
CA LYS A 183 -18.91 -25.72 32.98
C LYS A 183 -19.70 -25.55 34.27
N VAL A 184 -19.61 -24.39 34.92
CA VAL A 184 -20.28 -24.09 36.20
C VAL A 184 -21.62 -23.37 36.00
N ILE A 185 -21.63 -22.32 35.19
CA ILE A 185 -22.80 -21.52 34.84
C ILE A 185 -22.87 -21.39 33.32
N ARG A 186 -24.06 -21.43 32.71
CA ARG A 186 -24.18 -21.35 31.25
C ARG A 186 -23.66 -20.00 30.75
N VAL A 187 -22.74 -20.00 29.78
CA VAL A 187 -22.31 -18.80 29.07
C VAL A 187 -23.10 -18.71 27.76
N LEU A 188 -23.71 -17.54 27.52
CA LEU A 188 -24.33 -17.13 26.27
C LEU A 188 -23.45 -16.06 25.65
N ASN A 189 -22.78 -16.40 24.56
CA ASN A 189 -21.98 -15.46 23.80
C ASN A 189 -22.90 -14.67 22.86
N LEU A 190 -23.01 -13.37 23.06
CA LEU A 190 -23.95 -12.52 22.32
C LEU A 190 -23.17 -11.44 21.55
N THR A 191 -23.61 -11.18 20.31
CA THR A 191 -23.07 -10.10 19.49
C THR A 191 -24.13 -9.05 19.16
N GLY A 192 -23.69 -7.81 18.97
CA GLY A 192 -24.53 -6.68 18.65
C GLY A 192 -23.71 -5.43 18.39
N THR A 193 -24.33 -4.43 17.77
CA THR A 193 -23.68 -3.16 17.42
C THR A 193 -24.39 -1.98 18.11
N THR A 194 -23.75 -0.81 18.16
CA THR A 194 -24.42 0.38 18.71
C THR A 194 -25.54 0.85 17.78
N GLU A 195 -25.38 0.60 16.49
CA GLU A 195 -26.25 0.98 15.40
C GLU A 195 -27.43 0.02 15.21
N GLY A 196 -27.28 -1.25 15.62
CA GLY A 196 -28.29 -2.30 15.42
C GLY A 196 -28.82 -2.97 16.69
N LEU A 197 -28.21 -2.74 17.85
CA LEU A 197 -28.52 -3.41 19.12
C LEU A 197 -28.25 -4.94 19.06
N PHE A 198 -28.94 -5.76 19.86
CA PHE A 198 -28.81 -7.21 19.87
C PHE A 198 -29.80 -7.88 18.90
N ILE A 199 -29.40 -8.02 17.63
CA ILE A 199 -30.26 -8.59 16.58
C ILE A 199 -30.10 -10.10 16.51
N GLY A 200 -31.20 -10.83 16.65
CA GLY A 200 -31.33 -12.23 16.20
C GLY A 200 -30.42 -13.27 16.85
N ASN A 201 -29.76 -13.01 17.99
CA ASN A 201 -28.94 -14.03 18.67
C ASN A 201 -29.78 -15.24 19.13
N LEU A 202 -29.30 -16.45 18.88
CA LEU A 202 -29.91 -17.71 19.32
C LEU A 202 -29.08 -18.38 20.42
N VAL A 203 -29.74 -19.22 21.22
CA VAL A 203 -29.08 -20.06 22.22
C VAL A 203 -28.58 -21.34 21.54
N THR A 204 -27.26 -21.50 21.49
CA THR A 204 -26.60 -22.73 21.02
C THR A 204 -26.61 -23.85 22.08
N ASP A 205 -26.31 -25.08 21.66
CA ASP A 205 -26.03 -26.16 22.59
C ASP A 205 -24.85 -25.79 23.52
N ARG A 206 -24.76 -26.43 24.69
CA ARG A 206 -23.80 -25.99 25.73
C ARG A 206 -22.35 -26.22 25.31
N GLU A 207 -22.11 -27.28 24.55
CA GLU A 207 -20.85 -27.60 23.91
C GLU A 207 -20.42 -26.55 22.87
N ASP A 208 -21.39 -25.90 22.21
CA ASP A 208 -21.14 -24.93 21.14
C ASP A 208 -21.28 -23.48 21.63
N TRP A 209 -21.18 -23.24 22.94
CA TRP A 209 -21.30 -21.91 23.56
C TRP A 209 -20.39 -20.84 22.94
N TYR A 210 -19.27 -21.25 22.34
CA TYR A 210 -18.32 -20.36 21.66
C TYR A 210 -18.80 -19.90 20.28
N HIS A 211 -19.62 -20.72 19.61
CA HIS A 211 -20.17 -20.42 18.30
C HIS A 211 -21.47 -19.62 18.44
N PHE A 212 -21.65 -18.67 17.54
CA PHE A 212 -22.88 -17.90 17.38
C PHE A 212 -23.81 -18.60 16.39
N SER A 213 -25.10 -18.46 16.63
CA SER A 213 -26.14 -18.78 15.66
C SER A 213 -27.19 -17.67 15.67
N PHE A 214 -27.82 -17.45 14.51
CA PHE A 214 -28.63 -16.27 14.27
C PHE A 214 -29.98 -16.62 13.68
N HIS A 215 -31.03 -15.96 14.18
CA HIS A 215 -32.38 -16.10 13.66
C HIS A 215 -32.45 -15.55 12.23
N PRO A 216 -33.09 -16.23 11.26
CA PRO A 216 -33.17 -15.78 9.87
C PRO A 216 -33.68 -14.34 9.68
N TYR A 217 -34.57 -13.89 10.58
CA TYR A 217 -35.11 -12.53 10.57
C TYR A 217 -34.05 -11.45 10.82
N SER A 218 -32.87 -11.79 11.35
CA SER A 218 -31.74 -10.86 11.44
C SER A 218 -31.24 -10.41 10.07
N GLY A 219 -31.47 -11.19 9.01
CA GLY A 219 -30.92 -10.97 7.67
C GLY A 219 -29.40 -11.04 7.62
N PHE A 220 -28.78 -11.74 8.55
CA PHE A 220 -27.34 -11.94 8.54
C PHE A 220 -26.92 -12.85 7.38
N VAL A 221 -25.95 -12.38 6.60
CA VAL A 221 -25.39 -13.06 5.43
C VAL A 221 -23.88 -13.14 5.60
N PHE A 222 -23.32 -14.34 5.50
CA PHE A 222 -21.90 -14.59 5.62
C PHE A 222 -21.31 -14.83 4.22
N LYS A 223 -20.54 -13.87 3.70
CA LYS A 223 -19.95 -13.92 2.35
C LYS A 223 -18.51 -14.44 2.47
N GLU A 224 -18.18 -15.55 1.81
CA GLU A 224 -16.81 -16.08 1.82
C GLU A 224 -15.87 -15.10 1.09
N ILE A 225 -14.80 -14.69 1.76
CA ILE A 225 -13.79 -13.75 1.21
C ILE A 225 -12.44 -14.41 0.99
N GLU A 226 -12.16 -15.48 1.75
CA GLU A 226 -11.00 -16.35 1.64
C GLU A 226 -11.48 -17.78 1.97
N PRO A 227 -10.79 -18.84 1.51
CA PRO A 227 -11.20 -20.21 1.80
C PRO A 227 -11.43 -20.45 3.30
N GLY A 228 -12.68 -20.71 3.68
CA GLY A 228 -13.09 -20.96 5.07
C GLY A 228 -13.25 -19.72 5.96
N VAL A 229 -13.13 -18.50 5.42
CA VAL A 229 -13.31 -17.23 6.15
C VAL A 229 -14.41 -16.41 5.52
N TYR A 230 -15.38 -16.00 6.34
CA TYR A 230 -16.60 -15.35 5.90
C TYR A 230 -16.74 -13.97 6.52
N GLU A 231 -17.04 -12.96 5.71
CA GLU A 231 -17.33 -11.61 6.16
C GLU A 231 -18.84 -11.47 6.48
N HIS A 232 -19.15 -10.80 7.58
CA HIS A 232 -20.51 -10.65 8.10
C HIS A 232 -21.21 -9.41 7.51
N TRP A 233 -22.33 -9.67 6.85
CA TRP A 233 -23.21 -8.66 6.26
C TRP A 233 -24.62 -8.76 6.86
N VAL A 234 -25.35 -7.65 6.87
CA VAL A 234 -26.78 -7.60 7.17
C VAL A 234 -27.51 -7.16 5.91
N ARG A 235 -28.48 -7.94 5.44
CA ARG A 235 -29.36 -7.61 4.32
C ARG A 235 -30.77 -7.35 4.81
N ARG A 236 -31.37 -6.28 4.31
CA ARG A 236 -32.76 -5.93 4.60
C ARG A 236 -33.69 -7.03 4.08
N ASN A 237 -34.54 -7.56 4.95
CA ASN A 237 -35.53 -8.58 4.60
C ASN A 237 -36.96 -8.07 4.89
N GLU A 238 -37.98 -8.88 4.60
CA GLU A 238 -39.39 -8.57 4.82
C GLU A 238 -39.78 -8.34 6.29
N HIS A 239 -38.89 -8.68 7.23
CA HIS A 239 -39.06 -8.57 8.68
C HIS A 239 -38.26 -7.39 9.27
N TRP A 240 -37.67 -6.56 8.42
CA TRP A 240 -36.68 -5.54 8.84
C TRP A 240 -37.25 -4.50 9.79
N ASP A 241 -38.49 -4.10 9.56
CA ASP A 241 -39.20 -3.04 10.27
C ASP A 241 -39.30 -3.35 11.77
N LEU A 242 -39.46 -4.63 12.10
CA LEU A 242 -39.65 -5.09 13.46
C LEU A 242 -38.36 -5.65 14.10
N PHE A 243 -37.47 -6.27 13.33
CA PHE A 243 -36.34 -7.02 13.91
C PHE A 243 -34.94 -6.53 13.52
N GLN A 244 -34.78 -5.71 12.47
CA GLN A 244 -33.46 -5.29 11.98
C GLN A 244 -33.18 -3.83 12.35
N GLY A 245 -32.86 -3.59 13.63
CA GLY A 245 -32.57 -2.26 14.19
C GLY A 245 -31.57 -1.44 13.35
N ILE A 246 -30.60 -2.09 12.71
CA ILE A 246 -29.57 -1.43 11.92
C ILE A 246 -30.15 -0.56 10.78
N PHE A 247 -31.31 -0.92 10.23
CA PHE A 247 -31.97 -0.16 9.17
C PHE A 247 -32.85 0.98 9.70
N HIS A 248 -33.16 1.03 11.00
CA HIS A 248 -33.70 2.25 11.63
C HIS A 248 -32.61 3.31 11.81
N THR A 249 -31.37 2.89 12.03
CA THR A 249 -30.20 3.78 12.05
C THR A 249 -29.76 4.19 10.65
N PHE A 250 -29.85 3.28 9.68
CA PHE A 250 -29.45 3.48 8.29
C PHE A 250 -30.61 3.17 7.32
N PRO A 251 -31.63 4.04 7.25
CA PRO A 251 -32.85 3.79 6.48
C PRO A 251 -32.65 3.76 4.96
N ASP A 252 -31.57 4.37 4.46
CA ASP A 252 -31.28 4.43 3.01
C ASP A 252 -30.43 3.25 2.51
N GLN A 253 -30.07 2.31 3.39
CA GLN A 253 -29.21 1.17 3.05
C GLN A 253 -30.00 -0.13 3.03
N ASP A 254 -29.81 -0.96 2.00
CA ASP A 254 -30.42 -2.30 1.92
C ASP A 254 -29.45 -3.43 2.31
N GLU A 255 -28.14 -3.16 2.29
CA GLU A 255 -27.11 -4.06 2.80
C GLU A 255 -26.05 -3.28 3.57
N ILE A 256 -25.58 -3.83 4.68
CA ILE A 256 -24.54 -3.23 5.52
C ILE A 256 -23.49 -4.28 5.85
N ASN A 257 -22.23 -3.95 5.60
CA ASN A 257 -21.09 -4.77 5.98
C ASN A 257 -20.63 -4.40 7.40
N LEU A 258 -20.68 -5.35 8.33
CA LEU A 258 -20.29 -5.13 9.73
C LEU A 258 -18.77 -5.17 9.94
N LYS A 259 -18.03 -5.65 8.94
CA LYS A 259 -16.58 -5.88 8.91
C LYS A 259 -16.10 -7.01 9.82
N ASP A 260 -17.00 -7.69 10.51
CA ASP A 260 -16.68 -8.86 11.32
C ASP A 260 -16.41 -10.08 10.44
N LEU A 261 -15.40 -10.87 10.80
CA LEU A 261 -14.99 -12.10 10.13
C LEU A 261 -15.37 -13.31 10.98
N TYR A 262 -15.82 -14.37 10.34
CA TYR A 262 -16.28 -15.60 10.97
C TYR A 262 -15.73 -16.84 10.26
N VAL A 263 -15.64 -17.93 11.02
CA VAL A 263 -15.39 -19.28 10.49
C VAL A 263 -16.58 -20.18 10.81
N LYS A 264 -16.88 -21.07 9.87
CA LYS A 264 -18.01 -21.99 9.98
C LYS A 264 -17.66 -23.18 10.88
N HIS A 265 -18.60 -23.62 11.69
CA HIS A 265 -18.43 -24.84 12.50
C HIS A 265 -18.22 -26.06 11.57
N PRO A 266 -17.27 -26.98 11.88
CA PRO A 266 -16.94 -28.09 10.97
C PRO A 266 -18.11 -29.00 10.60
N THR A 267 -19.13 -29.11 11.46
CA THR A 267 -20.26 -30.03 11.27
C THR A 267 -21.65 -29.40 11.40
N LYS A 268 -21.76 -28.12 11.81
CA LYS A 268 -23.04 -27.44 12.05
C LYS A 268 -23.14 -26.21 11.14
N PRO A 269 -23.98 -26.24 10.09
CA PRO A 269 -23.90 -25.27 9.00
C PRO A 269 -24.25 -23.81 9.38
N ASP A 270 -24.99 -23.61 10.48
CA ASP A 270 -25.46 -22.29 10.91
C ASP A 270 -24.81 -21.83 12.23
N HIS A 271 -23.64 -22.40 12.53
CA HIS A 271 -22.82 -22.07 13.69
C HIS A 271 -21.53 -21.41 13.23
N TRP A 272 -21.24 -20.24 13.80
CA TRP A 272 -20.18 -19.35 13.36
C TRP A 272 -19.28 -18.96 14.54
N ALA A 273 -17.97 -19.14 14.43
CA ALA A 273 -17.03 -18.60 15.41
C ALA A 273 -16.44 -17.29 14.88
N TYR A 274 -16.44 -16.25 15.71
CA TYR A 274 -15.83 -14.96 15.38
C TYR A 274 -14.31 -15.10 15.26
N LYS A 275 -13.73 -14.50 14.22
CA LYS A 275 -12.30 -14.57 13.86
C LYS A 275 -11.60 -13.21 13.85
N GLY A 276 -12.35 -12.12 13.97
CA GLY A 276 -11.81 -10.76 14.05
C GLY A 276 -12.53 -9.80 13.13
N ARG A 277 -11.87 -8.69 12.76
CA ARG A 277 -12.41 -7.75 11.78
C ARG A 277 -11.52 -7.61 10.56
N SER A 278 -12.12 -7.36 9.41
CA SER A 278 -11.42 -7.13 8.13
C SER A 278 -10.61 -5.83 8.11
N ASP A 279 -10.98 -4.85 8.94
CA ASP A 279 -10.28 -3.57 9.11
C ASP A 279 -9.20 -3.59 10.22
N ASP A 280 -9.03 -4.73 10.91
CA ASP A 280 -8.06 -4.92 12.00
C ASP A 280 -6.84 -5.78 11.59
N ILE A 281 -6.62 -5.97 10.29
CA ILE A 281 -5.50 -6.75 9.76
C ILE A 281 -4.19 -5.94 9.83
N VAL A 282 -3.16 -6.53 10.44
CA VAL A 282 -1.80 -5.95 10.45
C VAL A 282 -1.14 -6.30 9.12
N VAL A 283 -0.82 -5.28 8.33
CA VAL A 283 -0.19 -5.44 7.00
C VAL A 283 1.26 -5.02 7.08
N LEU A 284 2.16 -6.00 7.11
CA LEU A 284 3.61 -5.76 7.10
C LEU A 284 4.05 -5.15 5.77
N SER A 285 5.18 -4.44 5.75
CA SER A 285 5.72 -3.79 4.53
C SER A 285 6.13 -4.76 3.43
N ASN A 286 6.31 -6.05 3.76
CA ASN A 286 6.52 -7.13 2.79
C ASN A 286 5.21 -7.66 2.18
N GLY A 287 4.08 -7.00 2.44
CA GLY A 287 2.75 -7.37 1.95
C GLY A 287 2.08 -8.49 2.74
N TYR A 288 2.74 -9.00 3.78
CA TYR A 288 2.23 -10.08 4.61
C TYR A 288 1.11 -9.58 5.54
N LYS A 289 0.00 -10.33 5.59
CA LYS A 289 -1.20 -9.95 6.34
C LYS A 289 -1.37 -10.86 7.55
N ILE A 290 -1.47 -10.26 8.73
CA ILE A 290 -1.63 -10.97 9.99
C ILE A 290 -3.02 -10.64 10.54
N SER A 291 -3.81 -11.68 10.83
CA SER A 291 -5.00 -11.56 11.68
C SER A 291 -4.54 -11.69 13.14
N PRO A 292 -4.58 -10.62 13.94
CA PRO A 292 -3.88 -10.57 15.22
C PRO A 292 -4.66 -11.16 16.40
N LEU A 293 -5.98 -11.31 16.28
CA LEU A 293 -6.89 -11.49 17.42
C LEU A 293 -6.64 -12.78 18.23
N ASP A 294 -6.50 -13.92 17.56
CA ASP A 294 -6.30 -15.21 18.23
C ASP A 294 -4.97 -15.24 19.00
N THR A 295 -3.92 -14.67 18.40
CA THR A 295 -2.59 -14.59 19.01
C THR A 295 -2.58 -13.63 20.20
N GLU A 296 -3.16 -12.44 20.08
CA GLU A 296 -3.28 -11.47 21.18
C GLU A 296 -4.07 -12.06 22.36
N ALA A 297 -5.22 -12.69 22.08
CA ALA A 297 -6.07 -13.31 23.10
C ALA A 297 -5.33 -14.44 23.84
N PHE A 298 -4.65 -15.33 23.09
CA PHE A 298 -3.89 -16.41 23.70
C PHE A 298 -2.73 -15.90 24.57
N VAL A 299 -1.97 -14.90 24.10
CA VAL A 299 -0.86 -14.35 24.88
C VAL A 299 -1.36 -13.65 26.15
N THR A 300 -2.51 -12.98 26.08
CA THR A 300 -3.14 -12.32 27.25
C THR A 300 -3.56 -13.31 28.34
N THR A 301 -3.64 -14.61 28.07
CA THR A 301 -3.90 -15.63 29.12
C THR A 301 -2.74 -15.82 30.09
N HIS A 302 -1.54 -15.28 29.80
CA HIS A 302 -0.42 -15.30 30.73
C HIS A 302 -0.74 -14.48 31.99
N THR A 303 -0.50 -15.05 33.17
CA THR A 303 -0.96 -14.49 34.47
C THR A 303 -0.49 -13.07 34.75
N ALA A 304 0.67 -12.68 34.21
CA ALA A 304 1.26 -11.35 34.39
C ALA A 304 0.84 -10.29 33.35
N ILE A 305 0.15 -10.68 32.27
CA ILE A 305 -0.23 -9.77 31.18
C ILE A 305 -1.64 -9.22 31.44
N GLU A 306 -1.78 -7.90 31.32
CA GLU A 306 -3.05 -7.16 31.41
C GLU A 306 -3.63 -6.84 30.02
N GLY A 307 -2.79 -6.76 28.98
CA GLY A 307 -3.22 -6.58 27.60
C GLY A 307 -2.09 -6.82 26.60
N ALA A 308 -2.42 -7.27 25.40
CA ALA A 308 -1.44 -7.47 24.33
C ALA A 308 -1.99 -6.98 22.98
N LEU A 309 -1.13 -6.37 22.16
CA LEU A 309 -1.42 -5.97 20.78
C LEU A 309 -0.29 -6.40 19.84
N ILE A 310 -0.64 -7.04 18.73
CA ILE A 310 0.27 -7.22 17.60
C ILE A 310 0.34 -5.90 16.84
N VAL A 311 1.57 -5.49 16.55
CA VAL A 311 1.90 -4.26 15.82
C VAL A 311 2.86 -4.58 14.68
N GLY A 312 3.08 -3.62 13.80
CA GLY A 312 4.03 -3.78 12.68
C GLY A 312 3.47 -3.42 11.31
N THR A 313 2.32 -2.75 11.23
CA THR A 313 1.82 -2.24 9.94
C THR A 313 2.87 -1.35 9.29
N GLY A 314 3.26 -1.66 8.06
CA GLY A 314 4.34 -0.97 7.35
C GLY A 314 5.76 -1.26 7.88
N LYS A 315 5.94 -2.25 8.76
CA LYS A 315 7.24 -2.75 9.24
C LYS A 315 7.51 -4.14 8.67
N ASN A 316 8.79 -4.52 8.56
CA ASN A 316 9.19 -5.79 7.93
C ASN A 316 8.92 -7.03 8.81
N GLN A 317 8.64 -6.84 10.09
CA GLN A 317 8.44 -7.88 11.09
C GLN A 317 7.30 -7.50 12.02
N ALA A 318 6.44 -8.45 12.39
CA ALA A 318 5.44 -8.23 13.42
C ALA A 318 6.06 -8.20 14.82
N ALA A 319 5.59 -7.29 15.65
CA ALA A 319 5.98 -7.18 17.06
C ALA A 319 4.77 -7.28 17.98
N LEU A 320 5.03 -7.54 19.26
CA LEU A 320 4.01 -7.65 20.29
C LEU A 320 4.23 -6.59 21.37
N LEU A 321 3.27 -5.68 21.53
CA LEU A 321 3.22 -4.69 22.60
C LEU A 321 2.38 -5.24 23.77
N ILE A 322 3.00 -5.38 24.94
CA ILE A 322 2.43 -6.01 26.14
C ILE A 322 2.29 -5.00 27.27
N GLU A 323 1.11 -4.90 27.85
CA GLU A 323 0.88 -4.24 29.13
C GLU A 323 0.87 -5.28 30.26
N LEU A 324 1.67 -5.06 31.31
CA LEU A 324 1.75 -5.94 32.48
C LEU A 324 0.79 -5.51 33.59
N LYS A 325 0.32 -6.49 34.37
CA LYS A 325 -0.47 -6.26 35.60
C LYS A 325 0.33 -5.56 36.67
N ASP A 326 1.54 -6.05 36.93
CA ASP A 326 2.53 -5.40 37.79
C ASP A 326 3.62 -4.79 36.92
N ARG A 327 3.57 -3.46 36.80
CA ARG A 327 4.48 -2.68 35.93
C ARG A 327 5.92 -2.68 36.42
N LEU A 328 6.18 -3.11 37.66
CA LEU A 328 7.51 -3.22 38.25
C LEU A 328 8.08 -4.64 38.17
N ALA A 329 7.29 -5.62 37.73
CA ALA A 329 7.68 -7.03 37.64
C ALA A 329 8.41 -7.41 36.35
N ALA A 330 8.67 -6.45 35.44
CA ALA A 330 9.39 -6.69 34.19
C ALA A 330 10.86 -7.06 34.47
N GLY A 331 11.14 -8.37 34.51
CA GLY A 331 12.49 -8.95 34.62
C GLY A 331 12.63 -10.18 33.72
N ASP A 332 13.86 -10.69 33.57
CA ASP A 332 14.20 -11.74 32.60
C ASP A 332 13.38 -13.03 32.78
N GLU A 333 13.13 -13.45 34.03
CA GLU A 333 12.30 -14.65 34.31
C GLU A 333 10.86 -14.49 33.82
N LEU A 334 10.29 -13.30 33.98
CA LEU A 334 8.95 -13.01 33.49
C LEU A 334 8.93 -12.95 31.96
N TYR A 335 9.96 -12.37 31.36
CA TYR A 335 10.13 -12.31 29.91
C TYR A 335 10.18 -13.71 29.29
N ASP A 336 10.93 -14.62 29.88
CA ASP A 336 11.04 -16.02 29.43
C ASP A 336 9.71 -16.75 29.54
N SER A 337 8.99 -16.57 30.65
CA SER A 337 7.65 -17.15 30.83
C SER A 337 6.65 -16.64 29.78
N ILE A 338 6.69 -15.34 29.47
CA ILE A 338 5.87 -14.73 28.42
C ILE A 338 6.27 -15.30 27.05
N TRP A 339 7.57 -15.43 26.76
CA TRP A 339 8.06 -15.98 25.50
C TRP A 339 7.63 -17.43 25.28
N GLU A 340 7.63 -18.28 26.32
CA GLU A 340 7.08 -19.64 26.22
C GLU A 340 5.60 -19.65 25.81
N THR A 341 4.85 -18.63 26.23
CA THR A 341 3.44 -18.47 25.84
C THR A 341 3.33 -17.99 24.39
N VAL A 342 4.15 -17.03 23.97
CA VAL A 342 4.21 -16.54 22.58
C VAL A 342 4.61 -17.66 21.62
N LYS A 343 5.57 -18.53 21.98
CA LYS A 343 5.95 -19.70 21.16
C LYS A 343 4.77 -20.65 20.90
N LYS A 344 3.96 -20.91 21.92
CA LYS A 344 2.73 -21.71 21.77
C LYS A 344 1.74 -21.01 20.86
N ALA A 345 1.58 -19.69 20.98
CA ALA A 345 0.72 -18.88 20.11
C ALA A 345 1.17 -18.95 18.64
N ASN A 346 2.47 -18.81 18.37
CA ASN A 346 3.05 -18.95 17.03
C ASN A 346 2.80 -20.33 16.41
N ALA A 347 2.91 -21.40 17.21
CA ALA A 347 2.70 -22.77 16.73
C ALA A 347 1.23 -23.08 16.40
N MET A 348 0.29 -22.34 17.01
CA MET A 348 -1.15 -22.47 16.78
C MET A 348 -1.65 -21.63 15.58
N SER A 349 -0.85 -20.66 15.11
CA SER A 349 -1.19 -19.86 13.95
C SER A 349 -1.10 -20.66 12.64
N LEU A 350 -1.98 -20.35 11.68
CA LEU A 350 -1.94 -20.90 10.31
C LEU A 350 -0.60 -20.65 9.62
N HIS A 351 0.13 -19.64 10.07
CA HIS A 351 1.44 -19.29 9.60
C HIS A 351 2.43 -19.30 10.76
N LYS A 352 3.34 -20.27 10.73
CA LYS A 352 4.28 -20.53 11.81
C LYS A 352 5.32 -19.41 11.91
N ASP A 353 5.80 -19.16 13.13
CA ASP A 353 6.95 -18.32 13.47
C ASP A 353 6.85 -16.81 13.12
N GLN A 354 5.65 -16.22 13.22
CA GLN A 354 5.43 -14.80 12.90
C GLN A 354 5.89 -13.80 13.97
N LEU A 355 5.96 -14.21 15.25
CA LEU A 355 6.46 -13.36 16.35
C LEU A 355 7.82 -13.85 16.84
N HIS A 356 8.82 -12.97 16.94
CA HIS A 356 10.13 -13.33 17.48
C HIS A 356 10.34 -12.76 18.89
N ARG A 357 11.20 -13.43 19.66
CA ARG A 357 11.48 -13.06 21.05
C ARG A 357 11.98 -11.63 21.18
N GLU A 358 12.80 -11.19 20.24
CA GLU A 358 13.39 -9.84 20.20
C GLU A 358 12.38 -8.73 19.82
N TYR A 359 11.19 -9.10 19.32
CA TYR A 359 10.12 -8.18 18.93
C TYR A 359 8.98 -8.14 19.96
N ILE A 360 9.28 -8.39 21.24
CA ILE A 360 8.35 -8.20 22.36
C ILE A 360 8.71 -6.90 23.07
N MET A 361 7.73 -6.02 23.23
CA MET A 361 7.88 -4.72 23.88
C MET A 361 6.88 -4.58 25.03
N PHE A 362 7.25 -3.81 26.05
CA PHE A 362 6.37 -3.54 27.18
C PHE A 362 5.86 -2.10 27.19
N ALA A 363 4.60 -1.94 27.55
CA ALA A 363 3.93 -0.66 27.75
C ALA A 363 4.70 0.23 28.75
N GLU A 364 4.97 1.48 28.37
CA GLU A 364 5.56 2.48 29.27
C GLU A 364 4.64 2.75 30.50
N ALA A 365 5.24 2.91 31.68
CA ALA A 365 4.50 2.96 32.95
C ALA A 365 3.51 4.14 33.05
N ASP A 366 3.78 5.24 32.35
CA ASP A 366 2.98 6.47 32.30
C ASP A 366 1.98 6.52 31.14
N LYS A 367 1.98 5.54 30.23
CA LYS A 367 1.14 5.52 29.03
C LYS A 367 0.26 4.26 28.91
N PRO A 368 -0.58 3.92 29.90
CA PRO A 368 -1.40 2.70 29.83
C PRO A 368 -2.18 2.55 28.51
N PHE A 369 -2.49 1.32 28.13
CA PHE A 369 -3.32 1.11 26.95
C PHE A 369 -4.65 1.85 27.09
N ILE A 370 -5.04 2.54 26.03
CA ILE A 370 -6.29 3.27 25.99
C ILE A 370 -7.41 2.24 25.92
N ARG A 371 -8.29 2.27 26.92
CA ARG A 371 -9.44 1.37 27.00
C ARG A 371 -10.75 2.11 26.74
N THR A 372 -11.76 1.37 26.33
CA THR A 372 -13.16 1.81 26.37
C THR A 372 -13.64 1.81 27.82
N ASP A 373 -14.80 2.41 28.11
CA ASP A 373 -15.39 2.31 29.46
C ASP A 373 -15.78 0.85 29.83
N LYS A 374 -15.70 -0.09 28.86
CA LYS A 374 -15.85 -1.55 29.07
C LYS A 374 -14.54 -2.26 29.44
N GLY A 375 -13.42 -1.55 29.53
CA GLY A 375 -12.10 -2.13 29.79
C GLY A 375 -11.44 -2.81 28.59
N THR A 376 -12.05 -2.79 27.40
CA THR A 376 -11.43 -3.32 26.17
C THR A 376 -10.44 -2.34 25.56
N ILE A 377 -9.37 -2.84 24.95
CA ILE A 377 -8.32 -2.00 24.35
C ILE A 377 -8.85 -1.33 23.07
N LYS A 378 -8.72 -0.01 22.97
CA LYS A 378 -8.98 0.76 21.73
C LYS A 378 -7.74 0.70 20.85
N ARG A 379 -7.59 -0.37 20.06
CA ARG A 379 -6.38 -0.62 19.24
C ARG A 379 -5.87 0.63 18.56
N ARG A 380 -6.67 1.29 17.71
CA ARG A 380 -6.20 2.46 16.94
C ARG A 380 -5.67 3.58 17.82
N ALA A 381 -6.41 3.94 18.88
CA ALA A 381 -6.00 5.00 19.79
C ALA A 381 -4.74 4.61 20.60
N THR A 382 -4.63 3.34 21.03
CA THR A 382 -3.43 2.82 21.69
C THR A 382 -2.23 2.82 20.73
N LEU A 383 -2.40 2.41 19.48
CA LEU A 383 -1.33 2.48 18.47
C LEU A 383 -0.92 3.91 18.16
N GLU A 384 -1.85 4.86 18.12
CA GLU A 384 -1.54 6.29 17.99
C GLU A 384 -0.78 6.83 19.21
N LEU A 385 -1.17 6.44 20.44
CA LEU A 385 -0.45 6.79 21.68
C LEU A 385 0.98 6.23 21.70
N TYR A 386 1.16 5.03 21.17
CA TYR A 386 2.44 4.32 21.16
C TYR A 386 3.21 4.46 19.85
N ALA A 387 2.75 5.26 18.90
CA ALA A 387 3.34 5.34 17.56
C ALA A 387 4.85 5.61 17.61
N GLU A 388 5.25 6.65 18.34
CA GLU A 388 6.68 6.97 18.52
C GLU A 388 7.46 5.90 19.28
N TYR A 389 6.86 5.20 20.25
CA TYR A 389 7.53 4.15 21.01
C TYR A 389 7.74 2.90 20.15
N ILE A 390 6.72 2.52 19.37
CA ILE A 390 6.79 1.43 18.40
C ILE A 390 7.88 1.75 17.38
N ASP A 391 7.89 2.96 16.83
CA ASP A 391 8.93 3.39 15.89
C ASP A 391 10.33 3.31 16.51
N ARG A 392 10.55 3.89 17.70
CA ARG A 392 11.82 3.77 18.44
C ARG A 392 12.20 2.34 18.78
N PHE A 393 11.24 1.47 19.09
CA PHE A 393 11.49 0.06 19.38
C PHE A 393 12.02 -0.66 18.14
N TYR A 394 11.39 -0.46 16.98
CA TYR A 394 11.88 -1.03 15.71
C TYR A 394 13.25 -0.47 15.33
N GLU A 395 13.49 0.83 15.59
CA GLU A 395 14.81 1.44 15.42
C GLU A 395 15.84 0.78 16.36
N SER A 396 15.53 0.58 17.64
CA SER A 396 16.49 0.00 18.58
C SER A 396 16.77 -1.48 18.36
N ARG A 397 15.86 -2.24 17.71
CA ARG A 397 16.11 -3.65 17.33
C ARG A 397 16.95 -3.72 16.06
N SER A 398 16.89 -2.68 15.24
CA SER A 398 17.90 -2.47 14.21
C SER A 398 19.27 -2.14 14.80
N GLU A 399 19.33 -1.60 16.03
CA GLU A 399 20.56 -1.31 16.80
C GLU A 399 21.01 -2.48 17.72
N GLU A 400 20.14 -3.34 18.28
CA GLU A 400 20.51 -4.48 19.14
C GLU A 400 21.17 -5.63 18.35
N VAL A 401 20.73 -5.85 17.11
CA VAL A 401 21.48 -6.67 16.13
C VAL A 401 22.87 -6.07 15.91
N ASP A 402 23.01 -4.75 16.06
CA ASP A 402 24.31 -4.09 16.00
C ASP A 402 25.16 -4.31 17.30
N VAL A 403 24.59 -4.85 18.40
CA VAL A 403 25.28 -5.06 19.70
C VAL A 403 25.66 -6.54 19.93
N GLU A 404 24.78 -7.52 19.71
CA GLU A 404 25.15 -8.94 19.93
C GLU A 404 26.26 -9.41 18.98
N ALA A 405 26.21 -8.95 17.73
CA ALA A 405 27.26 -9.26 16.78
C ALA A 405 28.55 -8.46 17.08
N SER A 406 28.48 -7.32 17.78
CA SER A 406 29.66 -6.56 18.23
C SER A 406 30.49 -7.27 19.32
N ASN A 407 29.96 -8.34 19.95
CA ASN A 407 30.72 -9.20 20.87
C ASN A 407 31.65 -10.19 20.16
N MET A 408 31.49 -10.38 18.84
CA MET A 408 32.45 -11.14 18.03
C MET A 408 33.57 -10.19 17.60
N GLU A 409 34.73 -10.27 18.26
CA GLU A 409 35.91 -9.52 17.85
C GLU A 409 36.56 -10.21 16.63
N VAL A 410 36.20 -9.77 15.42
CA VAL A 410 36.72 -10.35 14.17
C VAL A 410 38.03 -9.67 13.78
N ASP A 411 39.09 -10.44 13.57
CA ASP A 411 40.33 -9.91 12.97
C ASP A 411 40.10 -9.60 11.50
N THR A 412 39.74 -8.34 11.24
CA THR A 412 39.46 -7.82 9.90
C THR A 412 40.69 -7.75 8.96
N THR A 413 41.89 -8.14 9.44
CA THR A 413 43.11 -8.16 8.61
C THR A 413 43.34 -9.51 7.92
N SER A 414 42.75 -10.60 8.41
CA SER A 414 42.83 -11.95 7.84
C SER A 414 41.55 -12.30 7.08
N ILE A 415 41.68 -12.80 5.85
CA ILE A 415 40.49 -13.24 5.08
C ILE A 415 39.91 -14.52 5.69
N GLU A 416 40.75 -15.37 6.26
CA GLU A 416 40.37 -16.62 6.93
C GLU A 416 39.54 -16.35 8.18
N SER A 417 39.89 -15.31 8.96
CA SER A 417 39.12 -14.89 10.14
C SER A 417 37.76 -14.30 9.75
N ILE A 418 37.70 -13.51 8.67
CA ILE A 418 36.44 -12.95 8.15
C ILE A 418 35.53 -14.07 7.62
N THR A 419 36.07 -15.01 6.84
CA THR A 419 35.34 -16.17 6.32
C THR A 419 34.76 -17.02 7.44
N ALA A 420 35.53 -17.27 8.51
CA ALA A 420 35.06 -18.00 9.68
C ALA A 420 33.93 -17.25 10.42
N ALA A 421 34.06 -15.93 10.58
CA ALA A 421 33.04 -15.10 11.23
C ALA A 421 31.75 -15.00 10.41
N VAL A 422 31.85 -14.81 9.09
CA VAL A 422 30.70 -14.83 8.19
C VAL A 422 29.99 -16.18 8.28
N ARG A 423 30.73 -17.28 8.25
CA ARG A 423 30.15 -18.62 8.40
C ARG A 423 29.43 -18.78 9.73
N GLU A 424 30.05 -18.39 10.84
CA GLU A 424 29.45 -18.47 12.17
C GLU A 424 28.16 -17.62 12.28
N ILE A 425 28.18 -16.40 11.74
CA ILE A 425 27.00 -15.51 11.70
C ILE A 425 25.87 -16.11 10.85
N PHE A 426 26.17 -16.73 9.71
CA PHE A 426 25.13 -17.35 8.90
C PHE A 426 24.56 -18.61 9.58
N VAL A 427 25.38 -19.36 10.33
CA VAL A 427 24.94 -20.54 11.10
C VAL A 427 24.02 -20.16 12.27
N THR A 428 24.24 -19.00 12.92
CA THR A 428 23.33 -18.52 13.98
C THR A 428 21.97 -18.08 13.43
N LEU A 429 21.92 -17.62 12.18
CA LEU A 429 20.68 -17.20 11.51
C LEU A 429 19.85 -18.38 11.01
N SER A 430 20.48 -19.49 10.60
CA SER A 430 19.77 -20.73 10.25
C SER A 430 20.71 -21.95 10.27
N SER A 431 20.22 -23.07 10.80
CA SER A 431 20.94 -24.35 10.77
C SER A 431 21.20 -24.88 9.36
N ALA A 432 20.50 -24.35 8.34
CA ALA A 432 20.73 -24.70 6.94
C ALA A 432 22.13 -24.31 6.43
N PHE A 433 22.80 -23.36 7.10
CA PHE A 433 24.13 -22.85 6.70
C PHE A 433 25.31 -23.57 7.38
N LYS A 434 25.06 -24.64 8.14
CA LYS A 434 26.10 -25.32 8.95
C LYS A 434 27.22 -25.97 8.14
N ASP A 435 26.87 -26.61 7.02
CA ASP A 435 27.80 -27.45 6.23
C ASP A 435 27.95 -26.96 4.78
N ILE A 436 27.76 -25.65 4.54
CA ILE A 436 27.75 -25.10 3.17
C ILE A 436 29.17 -24.87 2.62
N SER A 437 29.38 -25.13 1.33
CA SER A 437 30.64 -24.81 0.66
C SER A 437 30.89 -23.29 0.66
N ASP A 438 32.15 -22.85 0.65
CA ASP A 438 32.50 -21.41 0.58
C ASP A 438 32.00 -20.75 -0.73
N ASP A 439 31.81 -21.54 -1.77
CA ASP A 439 31.29 -21.13 -3.08
C ASP A 439 29.78 -21.36 -3.26
N ALA A 440 29.09 -21.87 -2.23
CA ALA A 440 27.65 -22.10 -2.32
C ALA A 440 26.90 -20.76 -2.22
N ASP A 441 25.97 -20.55 -3.15
CA ASP A 441 25.11 -19.37 -3.17
C ASP A 441 24.06 -19.44 -2.05
N PHE A 442 24.02 -18.41 -1.22
CA PHE A 442 23.12 -18.34 -0.07
C PHE A 442 21.64 -18.38 -0.48
N PHE A 443 21.25 -17.79 -1.61
CA PHE A 443 19.87 -17.70 -2.07
C PHE A 443 19.35 -19.04 -2.58
N HIS A 444 20.20 -19.84 -3.21
CA HIS A 444 19.88 -21.21 -3.59
C HIS A 444 19.65 -22.14 -2.37
N LEU A 445 20.13 -21.74 -1.19
CA LEU A 445 19.98 -22.48 0.07
C LEU A 445 18.83 -21.96 0.95
N GLY A 446 17.96 -21.11 0.41
CA GLY A 446 16.77 -20.60 1.10
C GLY A 446 17.01 -19.30 1.87
N LEU A 447 18.10 -18.56 1.61
CA LEU A 447 18.25 -17.19 2.08
C LEU A 447 17.22 -16.29 1.36
N ASP A 448 16.26 -15.76 2.10
CA ASP A 448 15.31 -14.77 1.60
C ASP A 448 15.76 -13.34 1.96
N SER A 449 14.99 -12.34 1.51
CA SER A 449 15.32 -10.94 1.75
C SER A 449 15.36 -10.54 3.23
N LEU A 450 14.68 -11.30 4.11
CA LEU A 450 14.65 -11.06 5.55
C LEU A 450 15.92 -11.61 6.22
N VAL A 451 16.32 -12.84 5.88
CA VAL A 451 17.56 -13.46 6.38
C VAL A 451 18.79 -12.71 5.82
N ALA A 452 18.74 -12.26 4.57
CA ALA A 452 19.80 -11.44 3.96
C ALA A 452 20.01 -10.10 4.68
N TYR A 453 18.92 -9.44 5.10
CA TYR A 453 18.98 -8.20 5.86
C TYR A 453 19.60 -8.41 7.25
N ARG A 454 19.20 -9.48 7.95
CA ARG A 454 19.74 -9.83 9.27
C ARG A 454 21.22 -10.21 9.19
N ALA A 455 21.63 -11.00 8.19
CA ALA A 455 23.03 -11.37 7.96
C ALA A 455 23.93 -10.17 7.75
N VAL A 456 23.51 -9.22 6.92
CA VAL A 456 24.24 -7.97 6.69
C VAL A 456 24.38 -7.16 7.97
N ARG A 457 23.33 -7.05 8.78
CA ARG A 457 23.34 -6.31 10.05
C ARG A 457 24.27 -6.94 11.08
N SER A 458 24.22 -8.26 11.25
CA SER A 458 25.13 -8.97 12.14
C SER A 458 26.59 -8.78 11.71
N VAL A 459 26.88 -8.86 10.41
CA VAL A 459 28.23 -8.61 9.90
C VAL A 459 28.66 -7.14 10.04
N GLN A 460 27.73 -6.18 9.87
CA GLN A 460 27.98 -4.75 10.12
C GLN A 460 28.51 -4.51 11.53
N ALA A 461 27.96 -5.21 12.51
CA ALA A 461 28.33 -5.05 13.90
C ALA A 461 29.58 -5.83 14.31
N ALA A 462 29.72 -7.09 13.90
CA ALA A 462 30.91 -7.88 14.19
C ALA A 462 32.20 -7.28 13.62
N MET A 463 32.10 -6.53 12.52
CA MET A 463 33.25 -5.96 11.82
C MET A 463 33.32 -4.43 11.91
N GLY A 464 32.40 -3.78 12.63
CA GLY A 464 32.35 -2.32 12.77
C GLY A 464 32.11 -1.55 11.47
N LEU A 465 31.37 -2.13 10.51
CA LEU A 465 31.18 -1.61 9.16
C LEU A 465 29.98 -0.66 9.00
N LYS A 466 29.06 -0.55 9.97
CA LYS A 466 27.88 0.37 10.00
C LYS A 466 27.23 0.55 8.61
N ASP A 467 26.77 1.74 8.24
CA ASP A 467 26.08 2.08 6.98
C ASP A 467 26.86 1.76 5.67
N ARG A 468 28.11 1.26 5.77
CA ARG A 468 28.96 0.94 4.62
C ARG A 468 28.66 -0.43 4.04
N LEU A 469 28.16 -1.36 4.85
CA LEU A 469 27.59 -2.62 4.39
C LEU A 469 26.04 -2.45 4.32
N ALA A 470 25.36 -3.23 3.49
CA ALA A 470 23.92 -3.11 3.20
C ALA A 470 23.45 -4.39 2.49
N PRO A 471 22.15 -4.74 2.53
CA PRO A 471 21.63 -5.99 1.95
C PRO A 471 22.10 -6.23 0.52
N ARG A 472 22.15 -5.14 -0.26
CA ARG A 472 22.65 -5.09 -1.63
C ARG A 472 24.06 -5.65 -1.85
N HIS A 473 24.95 -5.61 -0.85
CA HIS A 473 26.28 -6.20 -0.94
C HIS A 473 26.22 -7.72 -0.82
N LEU A 474 25.30 -8.26 0.00
CA LEU A 474 25.08 -9.69 0.06
C LEU A 474 24.42 -10.23 -1.22
N TYR A 475 23.53 -9.44 -1.84
CA TYR A 475 23.00 -9.76 -3.19
C TYR A 475 24.07 -9.70 -4.28
N ALA A 476 25.02 -8.76 -4.18
CA ALA A 476 26.11 -8.62 -5.15
C ALA A 476 27.24 -9.66 -4.96
N TYR A 477 27.38 -10.21 -3.76
CA TYR A 477 28.40 -11.20 -3.39
C TYR A 477 27.74 -12.39 -2.68
N PRO A 478 27.01 -13.25 -3.41
CA PRO A 478 26.07 -14.20 -2.82
C PRO A 478 26.70 -15.47 -2.24
N THR A 479 28.03 -15.58 -2.13
CA THR A 479 28.72 -16.73 -1.53
C THR A 479 29.58 -16.32 -0.32
N ILE A 480 29.92 -17.26 0.57
CA ILE A 480 30.78 -16.97 1.73
C ILE A 480 32.12 -16.38 1.26
N ALA A 481 32.75 -16.99 0.24
CA ALA A 481 34.04 -16.53 -0.27
C ALA A 481 33.99 -15.09 -0.81
N GLN A 482 33.00 -14.80 -1.65
CA GLN A 482 32.85 -13.48 -2.28
C GLN A 482 32.45 -12.41 -1.26
N PHE A 483 31.53 -12.73 -0.35
CA PHE A 483 31.08 -11.80 0.68
C PHE A 483 32.22 -11.48 1.65
N SER A 484 33.00 -12.48 2.08
CA SER A 484 34.16 -12.30 2.97
C SER A 484 35.24 -11.43 2.33
N ALA A 485 35.49 -11.58 1.02
CA ALA A 485 36.40 -10.71 0.29
C ALA A 485 35.91 -9.25 0.26
N CYS A 486 34.63 -9.02 -0.02
CA CYS A 486 34.02 -7.69 0.01
C CYS A 486 34.15 -7.03 1.39
N LEU A 487 33.92 -7.80 2.46
CA LEU A 487 34.00 -7.32 3.84
C LEU A 487 35.42 -6.93 4.24
N LYS A 488 36.43 -7.68 3.78
CA LYS A 488 37.84 -7.33 3.99
C LYS A 488 38.18 -5.98 3.38
N ASP A 489 37.73 -5.73 2.15
CA ASP A 489 37.94 -4.44 1.47
C ASP A 489 37.22 -3.29 2.19
N LEU A 490 35.99 -3.52 2.67
CA LEU A 490 35.22 -2.54 3.44
C LEU A 490 35.85 -2.24 4.81
N ALA A 491 36.46 -3.22 5.47
CA ALA A 491 37.13 -3.04 6.76
C ALA A 491 38.44 -2.26 6.63
N ILE A 492 39.26 -2.55 5.62
CA ILE A 492 40.47 -1.78 5.28
C ILE A 492 40.12 -0.30 5.05
N GLN A 493 39.03 -0.05 4.33
CA GLN A 493 38.56 1.31 4.10
C GLN A 493 38.04 2.01 5.37
N THR A 494 37.67 1.27 6.41
CA THR A 494 37.10 1.80 7.67
C THR A 494 38.19 2.18 8.66
N LEU A 495 39.25 1.38 8.76
CA LEU A 495 40.49 1.72 9.50
C LEU A 495 41.15 3.00 8.96
N ALA A 496 41.00 3.30 7.66
CA ALA A 496 41.46 4.55 7.04
C ALA A 496 40.58 5.81 7.34
N ASN A 497 39.41 5.65 7.98
CA ASN A 497 38.38 6.70 8.13
C ASN A 497 38.06 7.12 9.60
N GLY A 498 38.66 6.51 10.62
CA GLY A 498 38.37 6.72 12.06
C GLY A 498 38.84 8.02 12.73
N THR A 499 38.87 9.17 12.04
CA THR A 499 39.01 10.48 12.69
C THR A 499 37.78 11.34 12.36
N ASN A 500 37.12 11.85 13.41
CA ASN A 500 35.82 12.55 13.45
C ASN A 500 35.75 13.92 12.71
N SER A 501 36.51 14.08 11.63
CA SER A 501 36.42 15.18 10.65
C SER A 501 35.42 14.84 9.53
N LYS A 502 35.37 13.58 9.07
CA LYS A 502 34.86 13.21 7.74
C LYS A 502 33.32 13.26 7.56
N SER A 503 32.49 13.19 8.60
CA SER A 503 31.01 13.24 8.45
C SER A 503 30.48 14.67 8.26
N ALA A 504 30.97 15.61 9.07
CA ALA A 504 30.75 17.04 8.84
C ALA A 504 31.40 17.50 7.53
N GLU A 505 32.58 16.95 7.19
CA GLU A 505 33.22 17.15 5.88
C GLU A 505 32.39 16.57 4.74
N LYS A 506 31.76 15.39 4.89
CA LYS A 506 30.88 14.79 3.86
C LYS A 506 29.62 15.60 3.62
N LEU A 507 28.97 16.10 4.67
CA LEU A 507 27.79 16.96 4.56
C LEU A 507 28.18 18.35 4.02
N ASN A 508 29.30 18.92 4.47
CA ASN A 508 29.81 20.18 3.93
C ASN A 508 30.26 20.04 2.49
N LYS A 509 30.89 18.91 2.12
CA LYS A 509 31.27 18.58 0.75
C LYS A 509 30.06 18.31 -0.13
N MET A 510 29.00 17.70 0.39
CA MET A 510 27.71 17.60 -0.30
C MET A 510 27.12 18.99 -0.56
N LYS A 511 27.09 19.85 0.46
CA LYS A 511 26.64 21.25 0.33
C LYS A 511 27.52 22.06 -0.63
N GLU A 512 28.84 21.81 -0.66
CA GLU A 512 29.81 22.43 -1.56
C GLU A 512 29.67 21.91 -3.01
N LEU A 513 29.45 20.61 -3.21
CA LEU A 513 29.16 20.03 -4.52
C LEU A 513 27.81 20.55 -5.03
N LEU A 514 26.78 20.55 -4.19
CA LEU A 514 25.49 21.14 -4.54
C LEU A 514 25.62 22.64 -4.83
N SER A 515 26.40 23.42 -4.07
CA SER A 515 26.61 24.84 -4.37
C SER A 515 27.39 25.07 -5.68
N LYS A 516 28.36 24.20 -5.99
CA LYS A 516 29.06 24.16 -7.29
C LYS A 516 28.09 23.93 -8.45
N TYR A 517 27.03 23.15 -8.24
CA TYR A 517 26.01 22.84 -9.26
C TYR A 517 24.70 23.65 -9.14
N LYS A 518 24.51 24.47 -8.09
CA LYS A 518 23.33 25.34 -7.82
C LYS A 518 23.45 26.76 -8.41
N SER A 519 24.41 27.01 -9.29
CA SER A 519 24.46 28.30 -10.00
C SER A 519 23.17 28.49 -10.82
N PRO A 520 22.50 29.66 -10.76
CA PRO A 520 21.36 30.00 -11.62
C PRO A 520 21.65 29.84 -13.12
N GLN A 521 22.93 29.72 -13.49
CA GLN A 521 23.41 29.56 -14.85
C GLN A 521 23.45 28.11 -15.36
N THR A 522 23.20 27.06 -14.55
CA THR A 522 23.28 25.67 -15.01
C THR A 522 22.20 24.75 -14.45
N LEU A 523 20.99 24.78 -15.01
CA LEU A 523 19.97 23.73 -14.83
C LEU A 523 20.26 22.53 -15.77
N LYS A 524 21.50 22.03 -15.78
CA LYS A 524 21.91 20.94 -16.67
C LYS A 524 21.22 19.64 -16.23
N MET A 525 20.75 18.86 -17.20
CA MET A 525 20.15 17.56 -16.93
C MET A 525 21.21 16.55 -16.46
N ASN A 526 20.78 15.53 -15.74
CA ASN A 526 21.66 14.45 -15.26
C ASN A 526 22.12 13.55 -16.43
N ALA A 527 23.10 12.67 -16.22
CA ALA A 527 23.69 11.90 -17.32
C ALA A 527 22.73 10.90 -17.97
N LEU A 528 21.83 10.28 -17.21
CA LEU A 528 20.80 9.37 -17.72
C LEU A 528 19.74 10.10 -18.56
N ASP A 529 19.47 11.38 -18.24
CA ASP A 529 18.48 12.19 -18.96
C ASP A 529 18.84 12.37 -20.43
N HIS A 530 20.13 12.56 -20.75
CA HIS A 530 20.60 12.72 -22.14
C HIS A 530 20.52 11.42 -22.94
N GLY A 531 20.45 10.29 -22.25
CA GLY A 531 20.27 8.98 -22.84
C GLY A 531 18.90 8.81 -23.46
N MET A 532 17.87 9.45 -22.91
CA MET A 532 16.49 9.22 -23.33
C MET A 532 16.14 9.94 -24.64
N PRO A 533 15.30 9.35 -25.50
CA PRO A 533 14.86 10.01 -26.71
C PRO A 533 14.05 11.26 -26.35
N SER A 534 14.27 12.36 -27.07
CA SER A 534 13.55 13.63 -26.88
C SER A 534 12.12 13.54 -27.43
N LEU A 535 11.28 12.73 -26.80
CA LEU A 535 9.87 12.53 -27.15
C LEU A 535 8.95 12.74 -25.96
N TYR A 536 7.68 13.04 -26.23
CA TYR A 536 6.64 13.05 -25.19
C TYR A 536 6.10 11.64 -24.93
N THR A 537 6.20 11.19 -23.69
CA THR A 537 5.41 10.07 -23.16
C THR A 537 4.05 10.62 -22.76
N LYS A 538 2.96 9.92 -23.10
CA LYS A 538 1.58 10.43 -22.93
C LYS A 538 0.69 9.40 -22.25
N ILE A 539 0.00 9.83 -21.19
CA ILE A 539 -0.95 9.03 -20.41
C ILE A 539 -2.30 9.74 -20.34
N GLY A 540 -3.40 9.00 -20.47
CA GLY A 540 -4.77 9.49 -20.38
C GLY A 540 -5.53 8.83 -19.23
N MET A 541 -6.23 9.63 -18.43
CA MET A 541 -7.09 9.19 -17.34
C MET A 541 -8.54 9.53 -17.64
N TYR A 542 -9.43 8.55 -17.53
CA TYR A 542 -10.86 8.70 -17.78
C TYR A 542 -11.59 8.95 -16.47
N ILE A 543 -12.08 10.17 -16.26
CA ILE A 543 -12.67 10.60 -15.00
C ILE A 543 -14.13 10.99 -15.25
N ALA A 544 -15.06 10.32 -14.58
CA ALA A 544 -16.48 10.59 -14.71
C ALA A 544 -16.85 11.93 -14.07
N LEU A 545 -17.77 12.67 -14.69
CA LEU A 545 -18.32 13.92 -14.16
C LEU A 545 -19.62 13.66 -13.43
N ARG A 546 -19.86 14.41 -12.34
CA ARG A 546 -21.14 14.36 -11.64
C ARG A 546 -22.28 14.90 -12.52
N PRO A 547 -23.50 14.36 -12.38
CA PRO A 547 -24.67 14.96 -13.02
C PRO A 547 -24.82 16.45 -12.68
N GLY A 548 -24.89 17.29 -13.71
CA GLY A 548 -25.02 18.75 -13.56
C GLY A 548 -23.72 19.52 -13.37
N ALA A 549 -22.56 18.86 -13.27
CA ALA A 549 -21.26 19.56 -13.28
C ALA A 549 -20.98 20.16 -14.66
N SER A 550 -20.62 21.45 -14.71
CA SER A 550 -20.19 22.07 -15.97
C SER A 550 -18.73 21.78 -16.28
N PHE A 551 -18.39 21.69 -17.57
CA PHE A 551 -17.02 21.48 -18.02
C PHE A 551 -16.07 22.59 -17.52
N ASP A 552 -16.52 23.85 -17.53
CA ASP A 552 -15.73 24.99 -17.06
C ASP A 552 -15.40 24.91 -15.57
N GLN A 553 -16.34 24.46 -14.73
CA GLN A 553 -16.12 24.29 -13.29
C GLN A 553 -15.12 23.15 -13.02
N ALA A 554 -15.34 22.00 -13.65
CA ALA A 554 -14.44 20.86 -13.52
C ALA A 554 -13.01 21.21 -14.02
N PHE A 555 -12.90 21.94 -15.13
CA PHE A 555 -11.62 22.42 -15.64
C PHE A 555 -10.96 23.41 -14.69
N SER A 556 -11.73 24.36 -14.14
CA SER A 556 -11.22 25.35 -13.19
C SER A 556 -10.61 24.68 -11.96
N ARG A 557 -11.20 23.59 -11.46
CA ARG A 557 -10.67 22.79 -10.36
C ARG A 557 -9.32 22.16 -10.71
N LEU A 558 -9.22 21.49 -11.85
CA LEU A 558 -7.97 20.91 -12.35
C LEU A 558 -6.88 21.98 -12.54
N GLN A 559 -7.26 23.13 -13.09
CA GLN A 559 -6.37 24.27 -13.32
C GLN A 559 -5.82 24.86 -12.02
N GLN A 560 -6.67 25.05 -11.01
CA GLN A 560 -6.25 25.55 -9.70
C GLN A 560 -5.29 24.60 -8.99
N GLY A 561 -5.57 23.30 -9.01
CA GLY A 561 -4.66 22.30 -8.47
C GLY A 561 -3.32 22.27 -9.19
N PHE A 562 -3.32 22.39 -10.53
CA PHE A 562 -2.07 22.43 -11.30
C PHE A 562 -1.25 23.71 -11.03
N ALA A 563 -1.91 24.85 -10.87
CA ALA A 563 -1.27 26.11 -10.50
C ALA A 563 -0.62 26.05 -9.10
N LEU A 564 -1.30 25.42 -8.14
CA LEU A 564 -0.74 25.17 -6.81
C LEU A 564 0.49 24.25 -6.91
N LEU A 565 0.42 23.19 -7.72
CA LEU A 565 1.54 22.29 -7.93
C LEU A 565 2.77 23.01 -8.54
N ILE A 566 2.58 23.88 -9.55
CA ILE A 566 3.67 24.70 -10.10
C ILE A 566 4.27 25.62 -9.03
N THR A 567 3.46 26.11 -8.09
CA THR A 567 3.94 26.93 -6.98
C THR A 567 4.82 26.12 -6.02
N LEU A 568 4.49 24.86 -5.77
CA LEU A 568 5.31 23.93 -4.99
C LEU A 568 6.57 23.49 -5.75
N MET A 569 6.47 23.36 -7.07
CA MET A 569 7.53 22.85 -7.95
C MET A 569 7.73 23.76 -9.18
N PRO A 570 8.45 24.89 -9.04
CA PRO A 570 8.63 25.84 -10.13
C PRO A 570 9.30 25.26 -11.39
N SER A 571 10.10 24.20 -11.24
CA SER A 571 10.75 23.51 -12.38
C SER A 571 9.75 22.94 -13.40
N LEU A 572 8.51 22.66 -13.00
CA LEU A 572 7.44 22.23 -13.92
C LEU A 572 7.08 23.32 -14.94
N ASP A 573 7.42 24.58 -14.64
CA ASP A 573 7.24 25.70 -15.55
C ASP A 573 8.39 25.87 -16.55
N ALA A 574 9.41 25.01 -16.49
CA ALA A 574 10.58 25.09 -17.36
C ALA A 574 10.33 24.53 -18.77
N LYS A 575 11.16 25.00 -19.70
CA LYS A 575 11.34 24.39 -21.02
C LYS A 575 12.66 23.63 -21.06
N LEU A 576 12.69 22.48 -21.70
CA LEU A 576 13.92 21.79 -22.07
C LEU A 576 14.53 22.47 -23.29
N VAL A 577 15.82 22.75 -23.23
CA VAL A 577 16.59 23.40 -24.29
C VAL A 577 17.93 22.70 -24.49
N LYS A 578 18.55 22.88 -25.66
CA LYS A 578 19.94 22.49 -25.88
C LYS A 578 20.87 23.44 -25.13
N ALA A 579 21.85 22.90 -24.42
CA ALA A 579 22.88 23.71 -23.76
C ALA A 579 23.68 24.50 -24.81
N SER A 580 24.08 25.72 -24.45
CA SER A 580 24.86 26.57 -25.36
C SER A 580 26.32 26.13 -25.41
N GLU A 581 26.92 26.08 -26.60
CA GLU A 581 28.35 25.82 -26.80
C GLU A 581 29.26 26.79 -26.05
N LYS A 582 28.72 27.95 -25.64
CA LYS A 582 29.44 28.98 -24.88
C LYS A 582 29.48 28.72 -23.37
N GLU A 583 28.71 27.75 -22.87
CA GLU A 583 28.68 27.41 -21.44
C GLU A 583 29.98 26.70 -21.01
N PRO A 584 30.57 27.05 -19.85
CA PRO A 584 31.70 26.30 -19.30
C PRO A 584 31.36 24.81 -19.11
N GLY A 585 32.27 23.92 -19.54
CA GLY A 585 32.05 22.48 -19.48
C GLY A 585 30.91 21.99 -20.38
N TYR A 586 30.71 22.65 -21.53
CA TYR A 586 29.80 22.18 -22.58
C TYR A 586 30.20 20.79 -23.07
N ILE A 587 29.20 19.91 -23.18
CA ILE A 587 29.28 18.60 -23.82
C ILE A 587 28.29 18.63 -24.99
N LYS A 588 28.70 18.16 -26.16
CA LYS A 588 27.85 18.22 -27.34
C LYS A 588 26.60 17.36 -27.13
N GLY A 589 25.45 17.88 -27.56
CA GLY A 589 24.15 17.23 -27.34
C GLY A 589 23.56 17.38 -25.94
N GLN A 590 24.25 18.05 -25.00
CA GLN A 590 23.75 18.24 -23.63
C GLN A 590 22.46 19.07 -23.58
N LEU A 591 21.51 18.62 -22.77
CA LEU A 591 20.23 19.29 -22.48
C LEU A 591 20.27 20.04 -21.14
N ARG A 592 19.45 21.10 -21.02
CA ARG A 592 19.22 21.83 -19.77
C ARG A 592 17.80 22.35 -19.67
N LEU A 593 17.35 22.63 -18.46
CA LEU A 593 16.10 23.37 -18.25
C LEU A 593 16.32 24.89 -18.38
N GLU A 594 15.28 25.58 -18.81
CA GLU A 594 15.20 27.03 -18.91
C GLU A 594 13.87 27.49 -18.31
N LEU A 595 13.95 28.26 -17.22
CA LEU A 595 12.78 28.86 -16.58
C LEU A 595 12.38 30.16 -17.31
N PRO A 596 11.08 30.50 -17.40
CA PRO A 596 10.64 31.74 -18.07
C PRO A 596 11.14 33.02 -17.37
N GLU A 597 11.55 34.04 -18.13
CA GLU A 597 12.12 35.31 -17.62
C GLU A 597 11.19 36.11 -16.67
N GLN A 598 9.87 35.89 -16.71
CA GLN A 598 8.88 36.64 -15.93
C GLN A 598 8.67 36.14 -14.49
N SER A 599 9.09 34.91 -14.15
CA SER A 599 8.87 34.33 -12.81
C SER A 599 9.78 34.95 -11.74
N PHE A 600 10.98 35.38 -12.11
CA PHE A 600 11.96 35.95 -11.19
C PHE A 600 11.71 37.43 -10.82
N THR A 601 11.11 38.22 -11.69
CA THR A 601 11.00 39.68 -11.49
C THR A 601 9.76 40.11 -10.72
N ASN A 602 8.60 39.49 -10.97
CA ASN A 602 7.35 39.86 -10.27
C ASN A 602 7.25 39.29 -8.84
N GLY A 603 7.70 38.06 -8.60
CA GLY A 603 7.68 37.45 -7.26
C GLY A 603 8.55 38.20 -6.25
N HIS A 604 9.77 38.57 -6.65
CA HIS A 604 10.68 39.36 -5.82
C HIS A 604 10.17 40.79 -5.59
N SER A 605 9.69 41.47 -6.63
CA SER A 605 9.23 42.87 -6.52
C SER A 605 7.94 43.00 -5.70
N ASN A 606 6.95 42.13 -5.92
CA ASN A 606 5.71 42.11 -5.14
C ASN A 606 5.93 41.62 -3.72
N GLY A 607 6.83 40.64 -3.52
CA GLY A 607 7.20 40.13 -2.20
C GLY A 607 7.84 41.19 -1.32
N HIS A 608 8.78 41.96 -1.89
CA HIS A 608 9.39 43.09 -1.20
C HIS A 608 8.40 44.21 -0.88
N THR A 609 7.53 44.54 -1.84
CA THR A 609 6.59 45.66 -1.68
C THR A 609 5.51 45.31 -0.65
N ASN A 610 4.86 44.15 -0.76
CA ASN A 610 3.87 43.68 0.22
C ASN A 610 4.49 43.39 1.59
N GLY A 611 5.73 42.90 1.63
CA GLY A 611 6.46 42.68 2.89
C GLY A 611 6.73 43.99 3.63
N HIS A 612 7.11 45.05 2.91
CA HIS A 612 7.26 46.38 3.48
C HIS A 612 5.91 46.96 3.94
N THR A 613 4.85 46.85 3.14
CA THR A 613 3.53 47.41 3.48
C THR A 613 2.89 46.68 4.67
N ASN A 614 2.98 45.34 4.74
CA ASN A 614 2.41 44.55 5.84
C ASN A 614 3.29 44.54 7.10
N GLY A 615 4.61 44.71 6.96
CA GLY A 615 5.54 44.82 8.08
C GLY A 615 5.30 46.05 8.95
N HIS A 616 4.79 47.14 8.36
CA HIS A 616 4.34 48.33 9.11
C HIS A 616 3.05 48.12 9.91
N THR A 617 2.25 47.09 9.59
CA THR A 617 0.92 46.88 10.18
C THR A 617 0.88 45.72 11.18
N ASN A 618 1.64 44.63 10.96
CA ASN A 618 1.53 43.39 11.76
C ASN A 618 2.87 42.81 12.29
N GLY A 619 3.92 43.62 12.38
CA GLY A 619 5.23 43.19 12.90
C GLY A 619 6.14 42.57 11.83
N HIS A 620 7.42 42.92 11.89
CA HIS A 620 8.40 42.70 10.81
C HIS A 620 8.51 41.24 10.32
N THR A 621 8.48 40.25 11.21
CA THR A 621 8.67 38.84 10.83
C THR A 621 7.45 38.26 10.11
N ASN A 622 6.23 38.52 10.60
CA ASN A 622 4.99 38.07 9.95
C ASN A 622 4.71 38.82 8.64
N GLY A 623 5.08 40.10 8.57
CA GLY A 623 4.97 40.90 7.36
C GLY A 623 5.86 40.41 6.22
N HIS A 624 7.12 40.06 6.51
CA HIS A 624 8.04 39.53 5.50
C HIS A 624 7.62 38.15 4.98
N THR A 625 7.20 37.22 5.85
CA THR A 625 6.76 35.87 5.45
C THR A 625 5.48 35.94 4.61
N ASN A 626 4.44 36.64 5.08
CA ASN A 626 3.19 36.79 4.31
C ASN A 626 3.39 37.61 3.03
N GLY A 627 4.29 38.60 3.06
CA GLY A 627 4.65 39.39 1.89
C GLY A 627 5.31 38.54 0.80
N HIS A 628 6.29 37.71 1.16
CA HIS A 628 6.92 36.76 0.23
C HIS A 628 5.92 35.76 -0.32
N THR A 629 5.12 35.12 0.53
CA THR A 629 4.13 34.12 0.09
C THR A 629 3.10 34.74 -0.86
N ASN A 630 2.51 35.89 -0.51
CA ASN A 630 1.53 36.60 -1.34
C ASN A 630 2.12 37.21 -2.62
N GLY A 631 3.37 37.68 -2.55
CA GLY A 631 4.09 38.21 -3.72
C GLY A 631 4.34 37.13 -4.78
N HIS A 632 4.72 35.93 -4.34
CA HIS A 632 4.84 34.75 -5.20
C HIS A 632 3.49 34.26 -5.72
N THR A 633 2.44 34.18 -4.89
CA THR A 633 1.10 33.75 -5.37
C THR A 633 0.48 34.72 -6.38
N ASN A 634 0.60 36.03 -6.16
CA ASN A 634 0.04 37.02 -7.08
C ASN A 634 0.82 37.13 -8.40
N GLY A 635 2.14 36.84 -8.38
CA GLY A 635 2.98 36.79 -9.58
C GLY A 635 2.68 35.59 -10.51
N HIS A 636 2.11 34.51 -9.96
CA HIS A 636 1.73 33.29 -10.69
C HIS A 636 0.22 33.20 -11.02
N SER A 637 -0.51 34.32 -10.94
CA SER A 637 -1.95 34.41 -11.27
C SER A 637 -2.32 34.19 -12.75
N SER A 638 -1.37 33.76 -13.60
CA SER A 638 -1.66 33.32 -14.96
C SER A 638 -2.02 31.84 -14.98
N SER A 639 -3.17 31.49 -15.56
CA SER A 639 -3.53 30.11 -15.90
C SER A 639 -2.32 29.34 -16.46
N PRO A 640 -1.95 28.16 -15.92
CA PRO A 640 -0.81 27.40 -16.39
C PRO A 640 -0.89 27.13 -17.90
N ARG A 641 0.08 27.64 -18.67
CA ARG A 641 0.07 27.50 -20.15
C ARG A 641 0.13 26.04 -20.62
N GLN A 642 0.60 25.14 -19.75
CA GLN A 642 0.78 23.73 -20.01
C GLN A 642 -0.56 22.99 -20.05
N LEU A 643 -1.61 23.49 -19.37
CA LEU A 643 -2.91 22.82 -19.29
C LEU A 643 -3.93 23.48 -20.22
N LYS A 644 -4.42 22.74 -21.21
CA LYS A 644 -5.45 23.19 -22.16
C LYS A 644 -6.82 22.62 -21.85
N PHE A 645 -7.87 23.41 -22.09
CA PHE A 645 -9.26 22.97 -22.13
C PHE A 645 -9.64 22.54 -23.54
N LYS A 646 -10.38 21.43 -23.68
CA LYS A 646 -11.00 21.06 -24.96
C LYS A 646 -12.37 20.42 -24.74
N ASP A 647 -13.38 20.94 -25.43
CA ASP A 647 -14.70 20.30 -25.52
C ASP A 647 -14.71 19.40 -26.76
N LEU A 648 -14.80 18.08 -26.51
CA LEU A 648 -14.88 17.03 -27.51
C LEU A 648 -16.25 16.32 -27.49
N SER A 649 -17.26 16.86 -26.79
CA SER A 649 -18.60 16.26 -26.67
C SER A 649 -19.32 16.05 -28.01
N LYS A 650 -18.92 16.78 -29.06
CA LYS A 650 -19.46 16.65 -30.43
C LYS A 650 -18.57 15.82 -31.36
N VAL A 651 -17.41 15.38 -30.89
CA VAL A 651 -16.39 14.70 -31.69
C VAL A 651 -16.21 13.26 -31.22
N LEU A 652 -16.13 13.05 -29.90
CA LEU A 652 -15.93 11.75 -29.28
C LEU A 652 -17.24 11.19 -28.70
N PRO A 653 -17.35 9.87 -28.51
CA PRO A 653 -18.48 9.25 -27.83
C PRO A 653 -18.68 9.78 -26.40
N SER A 654 -19.88 9.59 -25.86
CA SER A 654 -20.15 9.91 -24.45
C SER A 654 -19.25 9.09 -23.52
N PHE A 655 -19.04 9.57 -22.30
CA PHE A 655 -18.26 8.84 -21.30
C PHE A 655 -18.86 7.46 -21.00
N GLN A 656 -20.19 7.36 -21.03
CA GLN A 656 -20.90 6.09 -20.82
C GLN A 656 -20.63 5.10 -21.96
N ASP A 657 -20.60 5.57 -23.21
CA ASP A 657 -20.26 4.73 -24.37
C ASP A 657 -18.79 4.30 -24.32
N LEU A 658 -17.88 5.22 -24.00
CA LEU A 658 -16.46 4.90 -23.79
C LEU A 658 -16.28 3.83 -22.70
N ARG A 659 -17.00 3.96 -21.58
CA ARG A 659 -16.97 2.98 -20.49
C ARG A 659 -17.50 1.62 -20.95
N LYS A 660 -18.61 1.60 -21.67
CA LYS A 660 -19.22 0.38 -22.22
C LYS A 660 -18.29 -0.35 -23.18
N ASP A 661 -17.57 0.39 -24.00
CA ASP A 661 -16.63 -0.16 -24.98
C ASP A 661 -15.25 -0.50 -24.36
N GLY A 662 -15.05 -0.27 -23.06
CA GLY A 662 -13.80 -0.61 -22.36
C GLY A 662 -12.67 0.40 -22.55
N PHE A 663 -13.01 1.66 -22.85
CA PHE A 663 -12.07 2.78 -23.02
C PHE A 663 -10.99 2.49 -24.07
N LEU A 664 -11.41 2.00 -25.24
CA LEU A 664 -10.50 1.61 -26.31
C LEU A 664 -9.75 2.83 -26.91
N PRO A 665 -8.43 2.74 -27.13
CA PRO A 665 -7.65 3.79 -27.79
C PRO A 665 -8.11 4.10 -29.22
N SER A 666 -8.86 3.20 -29.86
CA SER A 666 -9.44 3.39 -31.19
C SER A 666 -10.53 4.46 -31.23
N ALA A 667 -11.04 4.90 -30.07
CA ALA A 667 -12.07 5.92 -29.97
C ALA A 667 -11.61 7.33 -30.38
N TYR A 668 -10.30 7.58 -30.46
CA TYR A 668 -9.73 8.90 -30.79
C TYR A 668 -8.38 8.77 -31.51
N LYS A 669 -7.94 9.88 -32.10
CA LYS A 669 -6.55 10.08 -32.52
C LYS A 669 -5.78 10.81 -31.42
N GLY A 670 -4.51 10.47 -31.24
CA GLY A 670 -3.67 11.01 -30.16
C GLY A 670 -3.53 12.53 -30.21
N HIS A 671 -3.52 13.13 -31.40
CA HIS A 671 -3.48 14.60 -31.57
C HIS A 671 -4.79 15.28 -31.16
N GLU A 672 -5.92 14.55 -31.10
CA GLU A 672 -7.19 15.11 -30.66
C GLU A 672 -7.19 15.37 -29.15
N ILE A 673 -6.58 14.46 -28.38
CA ILE A 673 -6.60 14.47 -26.91
C ILE A 673 -5.37 15.12 -26.26
N LEU A 674 -4.26 15.25 -26.98
CA LEU A 674 -3.14 16.09 -26.59
C LEU A 674 -2.30 16.50 -27.82
N ASP A 675 -2.52 17.75 -28.25
CA ASP A 675 -1.86 18.35 -29.41
C ASP A 675 -0.45 18.86 -29.08
N VAL A 676 0.47 17.91 -28.90
CA VAL A 676 1.91 18.14 -28.90
C VAL A 676 2.58 17.13 -29.84
N PRO A 677 3.58 17.55 -30.64
CA PRO A 677 4.30 16.66 -31.53
C PRO A 677 5.01 15.58 -30.71
N TRP A 678 5.05 14.35 -31.22
CA TRP A 678 5.71 13.24 -30.50
C TRP A 678 7.19 13.55 -30.26
N PHE A 679 7.89 14.05 -31.28
CA PHE A 679 9.22 14.65 -31.17
C PHE A 679 9.11 16.18 -31.28
N PRO A 680 9.26 16.93 -30.17
CA PRO A 680 9.22 18.38 -30.22
C PRO A 680 10.50 18.99 -30.79
N THR A 681 10.35 20.18 -31.36
CA THR A 681 11.46 21.10 -31.58
C THR A 681 11.76 21.87 -30.30
N PHE A 682 13.03 21.98 -29.93
CA PHE A 682 13.43 22.80 -28.79
C PHE A 682 13.37 24.30 -29.09
N PRO A 683 13.00 25.17 -28.13
CA PRO A 683 12.66 24.86 -26.73
C PRO A 683 11.26 24.21 -26.57
N ALA A 684 11.13 23.23 -25.66
CA ALA A 684 9.89 22.47 -25.46
C ALA A 684 9.49 22.41 -23.98
N ASP A 685 8.20 22.52 -23.65
CA ASP A 685 7.74 22.42 -22.25
C ASP A 685 7.97 21.00 -21.71
N ILE A 686 8.50 20.86 -20.49
CA ILE A 686 8.73 19.51 -19.94
C ILE A 686 7.44 18.77 -19.57
N VAL A 687 6.35 19.52 -19.40
CA VAL A 687 5.00 19.03 -19.12
C VAL A 687 4.01 19.72 -20.06
N ALA A 688 3.09 18.95 -20.64
CA ALA A 688 1.94 19.44 -21.38
C ALA A 688 0.72 18.60 -21.02
N ALA A 689 -0.43 19.22 -20.78
CA ALA A 689 -1.65 18.54 -20.39
C ALA A 689 -2.87 19.11 -21.12
N GLN A 690 -3.89 18.28 -21.29
CA GLN A 690 -5.15 18.68 -21.90
C GLN A 690 -6.30 17.96 -21.21
N ALA A 691 -7.28 18.73 -20.72
CA ALA A 691 -8.53 18.21 -20.18
C ALA A 691 -9.57 18.18 -21.31
N ASN A 692 -9.93 16.96 -21.73
CA ASN A 692 -10.83 16.72 -22.85
C ASN A 692 -12.21 16.33 -22.35
N PHE A 693 -13.17 17.23 -22.42
CA PHE A 693 -14.52 16.99 -21.93
C PHE A 693 -15.39 16.31 -22.98
N VAL A 694 -16.12 15.29 -22.56
CA VAL A 694 -17.14 14.59 -23.34
C VAL A 694 -18.44 14.58 -22.53
N GLU A 695 -19.56 14.20 -23.14
CA GLU A 695 -20.81 14.10 -22.39
C GLU A 695 -20.66 13.10 -21.23
N GLY A 696 -20.83 13.59 -19.99
CA GLY A 696 -20.72 12.79 -18.76
C GLY A 696 -19.31 12.56 -18.21
N GLY A 697 -18.24 13.14 -18.79
CA GLY A 697 -16.88 12.88 -18.28
C GLY A 697 -15.76 13.73 -18.86
N CYS A 698 -14.54 13.44 -18.39
CA CYS A 698 -13.31 14.10 -18.81
C CYS A 698 -12.20 13.06 -19.05
N LEU A 699 -11.54 13.15 -20.20
CA LEU A 699 -10.29 12.47 -20.47
C LEU A 699 -9.12 13.44 -20.22
N LEU A 700 -8.51 13.31 -19.04
CA LEU A 700 -7.36 14.12 -18.64
C LEU A 700 -6.08 13.49 -19.20
N THR A 701 -5.47 14.13 -20.20
CA THR A 701 -4.26 13.63 -20.85
C THR A 701 -3.05 14.44 -20.39
N LEU A 702 -2.03 13.75 -19.87
CA LEU A 702 -0.75 14.31 -19.45
C LEU A 702 0.35 13.80 -20.39
N GLY A 703 1.20 14.70 -20.86
CA GLY A 703 2.41 14.42 -21.61
C GLY A 703 3.63 14.97 -20.88
N THR A 704 4.67 14.15 -20.69
CA THR A 704 5.96 14.60 -20.15
C THR A 704 7.06 14.35 -21.16
N LEU A 705 8.03 15.27 -21.22
CA LEU A 705 9.18 15.13 -22.10
C LEU A 705 10.16 14.13 -21.45
N HIS A 706 10.38 12.98 -22.09
CA HIS A 706 11.04 11.83 -21.47
C HIS A 706 12.44 12.12 -20.87
N PRO A 707 13.30 12.95 -21.50
CA PRO A 707 14.57 13.34 -20.89
C PRO A 707 14.42 14.10 -19.57
N ALA A 708 13.26 14.71 -19.29
CA ALA A 708 13.04 15.45 -18.05
C ALA A 708 12.32 14.64 -16.98
N ILE A 709 11.38 13.78 -17.37
CA ILE A 709 10.54 13.04 -16.43
C ILE A 709 10.33 11.63 -16.96
N ASP A 710 10.83 10.64 -16.22
CA ASP A 710 10.62 9.22 -16.55
C ASP A 710 9.22 8.72 -16.14
N GLY A 711 8.92 7.44 -16.38
CA GLY A 711 7.61 6.87 -16.05
C GLY A 711 7.24 7.00 -14.57
N VAL A 712 8.19 6.79 -13.65
CA VAL A 712 7.98 6.93 -12.21
C VAL A 712 7.76 8.40 -11.84
N GLY A 713 8.57 9.31 -12.39
CA GLY A 713 8.39 10.74 -12.23
C GLY A 713 7.02 11.24 -12.71
N MET A 714 6.50 10.67 -13.81
CA MET A 714 5.15 10.98 -14.31
C MET A 714 4.06 10.55 -13.31
N VAL A 715 4.21 9.39 -12.65
CA VAL A 715 3.29 8.96 -11.58
C VAL A 715 3.31 9.93 -10.41
N THR A 716 4.52 10.27 -9.94
CA THR A 716 4.74 11.23 -8.85
C THR A 716 4.09 12.57 -9.15
N LEU A 717 4.21 13.05 -10.39
CA LEU A 717 3.59 14.28 -10.87
C LEU A 717 2.05 14.22 -10.82
N LEU A 718 1.46 13.10 -11.26
CA LEU A 718 0.01 12.89 -11.23
C LEU A 718 -0.55 12.85 -9.81
N LEU A 719 0.12 12.13 -8.90
CA LEU A 719 -0.27 12.06 -7.49
C LEU A 719 -0.24 13.45 -6.85
N ALA A 720 0.85 14.19 -7.04
CA ALA A 720 1.00 15.54 -6.50
C ALA A 720 -0.05 16.51 -7.08
N TRP A 721 -0.36 16.40 -8.38
CA TRP A 721 -1.40 17.22 -9.01
C TRP A 721 -2.78 16.91 -8.44
N ALA A 722 -3.12 15.63 -8.30
CA ALA A 722 -4.38 15.18 -7.74
C ALA A 722 -4.56 15.65 -6.28
N GLU A 723 -3.52 15.53 -5.45
CA GLU A 723 -3.51 16.09 -4.09
C GLU A 723 -3.72 17.60 -4.07
N CYS A 724 -3.03 18.34 -4.93
CA CYS A 724 -3.22 19.78 -5.02
C CYS A 724 -4.67 20.14 -5.41
N CYS A 725 -5.34 19.36 -6.27
CA CYS A 725 -6.75 19.58 -6.59
C CYS A 725 -7.64 19.42 -5.35
N ARG A 726 -7.44 18.34 -4.57
CA ARG A 726 -8.16 18.10 -3.30
C ARG A 726 -7.88 19.18 -2.25
N TYR A 727 -6.63 19.66 -2.17
CA TYR A 727 -6.26 20.73 -1.25
C TYR A 727 -7.03 22.02 -1.50
N VAL A 728 -7.16 22.39 -2.78
CA VAL A 728 -7.92 23.59 -3.18
C VAL A 728 -9.43 23.36 -3.01
N GLU A 729 -9.91 22.12 -3.05
CA GLU A 729 -11.31 21.77 -2.74
C GLU A 729 -11.62 21.90 -1.23
N GLY A 730 -10.60 21.80 -0.38
CA GLY A 730 -10.71 22.02 1.06
C GLY A 730 -10.11 20.91 1.93
N ASP A 731 -9.65 19.81 1.33
CA ASP A 731 -8.99 18.71 2.03
C ASP A 731 -7.56 19.11 2.43
N LYS A 732 -7.40 19.59 3.67
CA LYS A 732 -6.09 20.02 4.19
C LYS A 732 -5.11 18.89 4.49
N SER A 733 -5.56 17.64 4.43
CA SER A 733 -4.66 16.48 4.56
C SER A 733 -3.86 16.22 3.27
N ALA A 734 -4.40 16.62 2.10
CA ALA A 734 -3.79 16.47 0.78
C ALA A 734 -2.75 17.57 0.48
N ASN A 735 -1.69 17.65 1.28
CA ASN A 735 -0.77 18.80 1.28
C ASN A 735 0.58 18.53 0.59
N CYS A 736 0.76 17.39 -0.08
CA CYS A 736 2.00 17.00 -0.73
C CYS A 736 3.24 16.96 0.18
N ASN A 737 3.10 16.82 1.51
CA ASN A 737 4.23 16.80 2.44
C ASN A 737 5.22 15.64 2.22
N TRP A 738 4.82 14.60 1.48
CA TRP A 738 5.66 13.47 1.11
C TRP A 738 6.63 13.79 -0.04
N LEU A 739 6.41 14.89 -0.76
CA LEU A 739 7.26 15.32 -1.87
C LEU A 739 8.54 15.97 -1.34
N ASP A 740 9.71 15.51 -1.82
CA ASP A 740 10.99 16.05 -1.38
C ASP A 740 11.30 17.37 -2.12
N ALA A 741 11.94 18.31 -1.43
CA ALA A 741 12.32 19.58 -2.04
C ALA A 741 13.32 19.40 -3.21
N ASP A 742 14.10 18.31 -3.19
CA ASP A 742 15.06 17.97 -4.24
C ASP A 742 14.50 16.98 -5.29
N SER A 743 13.19 16.71 -5.32
CA SER A 743 12.56 15.81 -6.31
C SER A 743 12.81 16.20 -7.78
N MET A 744 13.06 17.47 -8.06
CA MET A 744 13.42 17.99 -9.40
C MET A 744 14.84 18.52 -9.48
N ASN A 745 15.72 18.11 -8.57
CA ASN A 745 17.11 18.54 -8.55
C ASN A 745 17.97 17.60 -9.42
N TYR A 746 18.03 17.87 -10.73
CA TYR A 746 18.80 17.07 -11.70
C TYR A 746 20.32 17.02 -11.45
N SER A 747 20.84 17.91 -10.60
CA SER A 747 22.25 17.87 -10.18
C SER A 747 22.51 16.89 -9.03
N LEU A 748 21.46 16.48 -8.30
CA LEU A 748 21.57 15.62 -7.12
C LEU A 748 22.21 14.26 -7.46
N PRO A 749 21.80 13.50 -8.49
CA PRO A 749 22.40 12.20 -8.78
C PRO A 749 23.92 12.27 -8.97
N ARG A 750 24.40 13.32 -9.65
CA ARG A 750 25.84 13.54 -9.85
C ARG A 750 26.56 13.83 -8.54
N ALA A 751 25.99 14.69 -7.69
CA ALA A 751 26.58 15.00 -6.39
C ALA A 751 26.67 13.74 -5.49
N LEU A 752 25.63 12.91 -5.51
CA LEU A 752 25.60 11.63 -4.78
C LEU A 752 26.64 10.65 -5.32
N TRP A 753 26.74 10.50 -6.65
CA TRP A 753 27.71 9.62 -7.29
C TRP A 753 29.17 10.03 -7.01
N GLU A 754 29.48 11.33 -7.10
CA GLU A 754 30.81 11.86 -6.76
C GLU A 754 31.18 11.66 -5.28
N GLN A 755 30.18 11.60 -4.38
CA GLN A 755 30.38 11.39 -2.95
C GLN A 755 30.65 9.91 -2.60
N ASP A 756 29.90 8.98 -3.19
CA ASP A 756 29.87 7.58 -2.74
C ASP A 756 31.08 6.76 -3.22
N ARG A 757 31.79 7.20 -4.27
CA ARG A 757 32.96 6.51 -4.87
C ARG A 757 32.73 5.03 -5.23
N ARG A 758 31.48 4.57 -5.36
CA ARG A 758 31.15 3.18 -5.71
C ARG A 758 31.33 2.87 -7.20
N GLY A 759 31.29 3.88 -8.06
CA GLY A 759 31.59 3.72 -9.47
C GLY A 759 33.09 3.55 -9.72
N GLN A 760 33.45 2.60 -10.59
CA GLN A 760 34.83 2.51 -11.07
C GLN A 760 35.17 3.75 -11.91
N PRO A 761 36.46 4.15 -12.02
CA PRO A 761 36.87 5.11 -13.03
C PRO A 761 36.32 4.65 -14.37
N ALA A 762 35.68 5.53 -15.14
CA ALA A 762 34.88 5.09 -16.29
C ALA A 762 35.67 4.31 -17.37
N ARG A 763 36.99 4.46 -17.43
CA ARG A 763 37.92 3.65 -18.25
C ARG A 763 38.07 2.18 -17.81
N GLU A 764 37.68 1.85 -16.58
CA GLU A 764 37.77 0.54 -15.93
C GLU A 764 36.40 -0.15 -15.90
N ILE A 765 35.30 0.59 -16.16
CA ILE A 765 33.95 0.05 -16.20
C ILE A 765 33.83 -0.95 -17.36
N ASN A 766 33.27 -2.12 -17.04
CA ASN A 766 33.01 -3.16 -18.05
C ASN A 766 31.99 -2.66 -19.09
N PRO A 767 32.30 -2.73 -20.40
CA PRO A 767 31.38 -2.33 -21.47
C PRO A 767 30.00 -3.02 -21.41
N VAL A 768 29.88 -4.19 -20.78
CA VAL A 768 28.58 -4.88 -20.57
C VAL A 768 27.56 -3.99 -19.86
N VAL A 769 27.99 -2.98 -19.08
CA VAL A 769 27.05 -2.06 -18.42
C VAL A 769 26.15 -1.30 -19.41
N TRP A 770 26.60 -1.09 -20.65
CA TRP A 770 25.81 -0.47 -21.71
C TRP A 770 24.54 -1.26 -22.03
N ASP A 771 24.53 -2.58 -21.79
CA ASP A 771 23.35 -3.42 -21.97
C ASP A 771 22.24 -3.10 -20.95
N HIS A 772 22.61 -2.54 -19.80
CA HIS A 772 21.66 -2.09 -18.77
C HIS A 772 21.16 -0.66 -18.99
N LEU A 773 21.67 0.04 -19.99
CA LEU A 773 21.23 1.39 -20.36
C LEU A 773 20.23 1.38 -21.52
N GLY A 774 20.27 0.36 -22.40
CA GLY A 774 19.40 0.31 -23.57
C GLY A 774 19.90 1.16 -24.76
N PHE A 775 21.02 1.87 -24.57
CA PHE A 775 21.66 2.72 -25.56
C PHE A 775 23.17 2.83 -25.32
N ALA A 776 23.96 3.13 -26.35
CA ALA A 776 25.41 3.35 -26.25
C ALA A 776 25.94 4.30 -27.35
N PRO A 777 27.16 4.86 -27.22
CA PRO A 777 27.81 5.64 -28.28
C PRO A 777 28.13 4.79 -29.51
N ALA A 778 28.12 5.38 -30.70
CA ALA A 778 28.33 4.65 -31.96
C ALA A 778 29.69 3.91 -32.10
N GLY A 779 30.73 4.30 -31.34
CA GLY A 779 32.09 3.73 -31.42
C GLY A 779 32.43 2.63 -30.41
N GLU A 780 31.71 2.55 -29.28
CA GLU A 780 31.82 1.45 -28.28
C GLU A 780 31.07 0.18 -28.74
N MET A 781 30.56 0.21 -29.97
CA MET A 781 29.65 -0.77 -30.57
C MET A 781 30.34 -1.75 -31.54
N ALA A 782 31.67 -1.90 -31.52
CA ALA A 782 32.40 -2.69 -32.53
C ALA A 782 33.29 -3.81 -31.96
N GLU A 783 32.90 -5.05 -32.32
CA GLU A 783 33.67 -6.29 -32.54
C GLU A 783 34.81 -6.64 -31.56
N GLY A 784 34.63 -7.69 -30.75
CA GLY A 784 35.79 -8.41 -30.20
C GLY A 784 35.65 -9.18 -28.88
N VAL A 785 34.47 -9.31 -28.27
CA VAL A 785 34.33 -10.10 -27.03
C VAL A 785 33.36 -11.25 -27.25
N ASP A 786 33.88 -12.47 -27.11
CA ASP A 786 33.20 -13.77 -27.28
C ASP A 786 32.22 -14.06 -26.12
N ASN A 787 31.40 -13.08 -25.76
CA ASN A 787 30.35 -13.20 -24.76
C ASN A 787 28.98 -13.28 -25.45
N LEU A 788 28.21 -14.31 -25.11
CA LEU A 788 26.84 -14.59 -25.57
C LEU A 788 25.87 -13.40 -25.47
N TYR A 789 26.19 -12.36 -24.69
CA TYR A 789 25.38 -11.15 -24.51
C TYR A 789 25.74 -10.01 -25.50
N VAL A 790 27.01 -9.90 -25.93
CA VAL A 790 27.50 -8.87 -26.86
C VAL A 790 27.12 -9.17 -28.32
N GLN A 791 26.91 -10.45 -28.66
CA GLN A 791 26.56 -10.87 -30.04
C GLN A 791 25.14 -10.45 -30.50
N SER A 792 24.28 -10.00 -29.59
CA SER A 792 22.92 -9.54 -29.92
C SER A 792 22.88 -8.11 -30.50
N PHE A 793 23.99 -7.38 -30.43
CA PHE A 793 24.11 -6.02 -30.93
C PHE A 793 24.49 -5.99 -32.42
N LYS A 794 23.52 -6.16 -33.32
CA LYS A 794 23.65 -5.64 -34.70
C LYS A 794 23.02 -4.27 -34.74
N PRO A 795 23.76 -3.14 -34.70
CA PRO A 795 23.17 -1.82 -34.89
C PRO A 795 22.45 -1.77 -36.24
N VAL A 796 21.17 -1.42 -36.22
CA VAL A 796 20.47 -0.98 -37.43
C VAL A 796 20.34 0.53 -37.29
N PRO A 797 20.62 1.30 -38.35
CA PRO A 797 20.46 2.75 -38.33
C PRO A 797 19.08 3.07 -37.75
N ALA A 798 19.01 4.01 -36.82
CA ALA A 798 17.73 4.57 -36.38
C ALA A 798 16.95 4.92 -37.66
N TYR A 799 15.91 4.15 -37.95
CA TYR A 799 15.06 4.41 -39.10
C TYR A 799 14.22 5.61 -38.72
N PHE A 800 14.82 6.80 -38.86
CA PHE A 800 14.08 8.03 -38.98
C PHE A 800 13.51 7.99 -40.40
N PRO A 801 12.19 7.82 -40.61
CA PRO A 801 11.64 8.06 -41.92
C PRO A 801 11.98 9.50 -42.30
N GLY A 802 12.95 9.67 -43.20
CA GLY A 802 13.11 10.92 -43.92
C GLY A 802 11.78 11.28 -44.57
N PRO A 803 11.50 12.57 -44.78
CA PRO A 803 10.24 13.01 -45.36
C PRO A 803 10.02 12.32 -46.71
N GLY A 804 9.02 11.43 -46.82
CA GLY A 804 8.61 10.83 -48.09
C GLY A 804 8.44 9.31 -48.16
N LYS A 805 8.70 8.52 -47.11
CA LYS A 805 8.24 7.12 -47.03
C LYS A 805 7.19 7.00 -45.92
N GLN A 806 5.94 6.70 -46.27
CA GLN A 806 4.93 6.34 -45.26
C GLN A 806 5.34 5.00 -44.64
N PRO A 807 5.61 4.94 -43.32
CA PRO A 807 5.69 3.67 -42.62
C PRO A 807 4.36 2.93 -42.76
N ARG A 808 4.37 1.60 -42.67
CA ARG A 808 3.13 0.87 -42.41
C ARG A 808 2.62 1.29 -41.03
N ASP A 809 1.34 1.59 -40.90
CA ASP A 809 0.77 2.02 -39.62
C ASP A 809 0.50 0.80 -38.71
N LEU A 810 1.11 0.80 -37.53
CA LEU A 810 0.77 -0.14 -36.46
C LEU A 810 -0.54 0.28 -35.80
N THR A 811 -1.43 -0.67 -35.58
CA THR A 811 -2.65 -0.48 -34.80
C THR A 811 -2.41 -0.86 -33.34
N THR A 812 -3.04 -0.11 -32.44
CA THR A 812 -3.03 -0.43 -31.01
C THR A 812 -4.24 -1.31 -30.69
N SER A 813 -3.99 -2.49 -30.15
CA SER A 813 -5.03 -3.44 -29.75
C SER A 813 -4.92 -3.78 -28.26
N ILE A 814 -6.06 -3.98 -27.61
CA ILE A 814 -6.14 -4.37 -26.20
C ILE A 814 -6.55 -5.83 -26.07
N PHE A 815 -5.84 -6.54 -25.20
CA PHE A 815 -6.24 -7.86 -24.71
C PHE A 815 -6.37 -7.81 -23.18
N SER A 816 -7.35 -8.49 -22.62
CA SER A 816 -7.57 -8.56 -21.17
C SER A 816 -7.45 -9.99 -20.66
N ILE A 817 -6.84 -10.18 -19.49
CA ILE A 817 -6.88 -11.41 -18.70
C ILE A 817 -7.71 -11.14 -17.45
N SER A 818 -8.73 -11.97 -17.21
CA SER A 818 -9.55 -11.89 -16.00
C SER A 818 -8.80 -12.43 -14.77
N PRO A 819 -9.20 -12.08 -13.54
CA PRO A 819 -8.58 -12.60 -12.31
C PRO A 819 -8.52 -14.13 -12.27
N GLU A 820 -9.58 -14.80 -12.73
CA GLU A 820 -9.68 -16.27 -12.73
C GLU A 820 -8.70 -16.89 -13.73
N ARG A 821 -8.55 -16.29 -14.92
CA ARG A 821 -7.62 -16.77 -15.93
C ARG A 821 -6.17 -16.46 -15.57
N LEU A 822 -5.91 -15.36 -14.85
CA LEU A 822 -4.60 -15.07 -14.29
C LEU A 822 -4.23 -16.10 -13.22
N GLU A 823 -5.16 -16.42 -12.32
CA GLU A 823 -4.95 -17.46 -11.31
C GLU A 823 -4.73 -18.84 -11.95
N GLN A 824 -5.49 -19.17 -13.01
CA GLN A 824 -5.25 -20.39 -13.77
C GLN A 824 -3.82 -20.42 -14.36
N LEU A 825 -3.37 -19.32 -14.97
CA LEU A 825 -2.01 -19.21 -15.50
C LEU A 825 -0.95 -19.42 -14.41
N ARG A 826 -1.14 -18.83 -13.22
CA ARG A 826 -0.24 -19.04 -12.08
C ARG A 826 -0.16 -20.50 -11.69
N GLN A 827 -1.31 -21.16 -11.50
CA GLN A 827 -1.37 -22.56 -11.10
C GLN A 827 -0.67 -23.48 -12.10
N GLU A 828 -0.84 -23.23 -13.40
CA GLU A 828 -0.17 -24.01 -14.45
C GLU A 828 1.34 -23.81 -14.45
N VAL A 829 1.83 -22.58 -14.22
CA VAL A 829 3.27 -22.31 -14.09
C VAL A 829 3.85 -22.94 -12.82
N THR A 830 3.15 -22.86 -11.69
CA THR A 830 3.59 -23.46 -10.41
C THR A 830 3.55 -24.99 -10.45
N ALA A 831 2.66 -25.59 -11.25
CA ALA A 831 2.59 -27.03 -11.44
C ALA A 831 3.73 -27.59 -12.32
N ASP A 832 4.47 -26.74 -13.03
CA ASP A 832 5.63 -27.14 -13.82
C ASP A 832 6.72 -27.75 -12.91
N PRO A 833 7.10 -29.03 -13.10
CA PRO A 833 8.13 -29.67 -12.30
C PRO A 833 9.48 -28.94 -12.29
N GLU A 834 9.82 -28.25 -13.38
CA GLU A 834 11.07 -27.46 -13.47
C GLU A 834 11.03 -26.20 -12.60
N MET A 835 9.83 -25.73 -12.23
CA MET A 835 9.63 -24.53 -11.41
C MET A 835 9.47 -24.83 -9.91
N LYS A 836 9.57 -26.10 -9.51
CA LYS A 836 9.39 -26.51 -8.12
C LYS A 836 10.44 -25.88 -7.21
N GLY A 837 10.00 -25.07 -6.24
CA GLY A 837 10.88 -24.37 -5.30
C GLY A 837 11.43 -23.03 -5.82
N ILE A 838 11.05 -22.62 -7.03
CA ILE A 838 11.39 -21.32 -7.61
C ILE A 838 10.22 -20.36 -7.36
N ASN A 839 10.50 -19.21 -6.74
CA ASN A 839 9.51 -18.18 -6.49
C ASN A 839 9.41 -17.22 -7.69
N LEU A 840 8.52 -17.54 -8.65
CA LEU A 840 8.18 -16.65 -9.76
C LEU A 840 7.05 -15.69 -9.36
N THR A 841 7.09 -14.46 -9.87
CA THR A 841 6.05 -13.45 -9.65
C THR A 841 5.09 -13.35 -10.84
N ASP A 842 3.90 -12.78 -10.60
CA ASP A 842 2.95 -12.45 -11.67
C ASP A 842 3.57 -11.62 -12.79
N SER A 843 4.45 -10.68 -12.42
CA SER A 843 5.21 -9.89 -13.38
C SER A 843 6.03 -10.80 -14.29
N ASP A 844 6.80 -11.75 -13.76
CA ASP A 844 7.63 -12.65 -14.58
C ASP A 844 6.78 -13.47 -15.55
N ILE A 845 5.68 -14.03 -15.03
CA ILE A 845 4.75 -14.89 -15.76
C ILE A 845 4.06 -14.13 -16.90
N LEU A 846 3.59 -12.91 -16.63
CA LEU A 846 2.91 -12.08 -17.61
C LEU A 846 3.86 -11.55 -18.68
N HIS A 847 5.09 -11.15 -18.33
CA HIS A 847 6.11 -10.80 -19.32
C HIS A 847 6.45 -11.99 -20.23
N ALA A 848 6.60 -13.19 -19.65
CA ALA A 848 6.88 -14.40 -20.40
C ALA A 848 5.76 -14.74 -21.40
N LEU A 849 4.50 -14.72 -20.94
CA LEU A 849 3.34 -14.95 -21.80
C LEU A 849 3.24 -13.90 -22.91
N TYR A 850 3.43 -12.63 -22.56
CA TYR A 850 3.31 -11.51 -23.49
C TYR A 850 4.43 -11.53 -24.55
N TRP A 851 5.68 -11.69 -24.13
CA TRP A 851 6.82 -11.82 -25.04
C TRP A 851 6.60 -12.97 -26.02
N ARG A 852 6.23 -14.15 -25.51
CA ARG A 852 5.97 -15.32 -26.35
C ARG A 852 4.85 -15.12 -27.35
N ALA A 853 3.69 -14.62 -26.91
CA ALA A 853 2.53 -14.41 -27.77
C ALA A 853 2.86 -13.46 -28.93
N MET A 854 3.55 -12.37 -28.61
CA MET A 854 4.01 -11.39 -29.59
C MET A 854 4.98 -11.99 -30.62
N ILE A 855 6.00 -12.72 -30.16
CA ILE A 855 7.00 -13.29 -31.06
C ILE A 855 6.43 -14.43 -31.89
N ARG A 856 5.52 -15.24 -31.36
CA ARG A 856 4.81 -16.26 -32.15
C ARG A 856 4.00 -15.66 -33.28
N ALA A 857 3.23 -14.61 -33.01
CA ALA A 857 2.45 -13.93 -34.04
C ALA A 857 3.36 -13.39 -35.17
N ARG A 858 4.46 -12.72 -34.81
CA ARG A 858 5.44 -12.18 -35.77
C ARG A 858 6.19 -13.28 -36.53
N HIS A 859 6.62 -14.33 -35.84
CA HIS A 859 7.31 -15.48 -36.43
C HIS A 859 6.43 -16.15 -37.48
N ARG A 860 5.13 -16.34 -37.20
CA ARG A 860 4.16 -16.86 -38.19
C ARG A 860 4.04 -15.94 -39.40
N VAL A 861 3.88 -14.62 -39.21
CA VAL A 861 3.82 -13.66 -40.32
C VAL A 861 5.12 -13.68 -41.16
N ALA A 862 6.27 -13.66 -40.51
CA ALA A 862 7.57 -13.70 -41.16
C ALA A 862 7.71 -14.93 -42.07
N LYS A 863 7.34 -16.12 -41.57
CA LYS A 863 7.47 -17.39 -42.29
C LYS A 863 6.39 -17.60 -43.35
N GLU A 864 5.13 -17.38 -42.99
CA GLU A 864 3.96 -17.78 -43.81
C GLU A 864 3.51 -16.70 -44.78
N VAL A 865 3.66 -15.43 -44.42
CA VAL A 865 3.22 -14.29 -45.24
C VAL A 865 4.39 -13.70 -46.02
N ASN A 866 5.52 -13.49 -45.35
CA ASN A 866 6.68 -12.81 -45.95
C ASN A 866 7.70 -13.78 -46.57
N GLY A 867 7.55 -15.10 -46.37
CA GLY A 867 8.47 -16.10 -46.89
C GLY A 867 9.89 -16.00 -46.35
N GLN A 868 10.08 -15.43 -45.16
CA GLN A 868 11.38 -15.29 -44.52
C GLN A 868 11.82 -16.61 -43.90
N THR A 869 13.09 -16.97 -44.14
CA THR A 869 13.73 -18.12 -43.47
C THR A 869 14.30 -17.64 -42.14
N ILE A 870 13.80 -18.21 -41.05
CA ILE A 870 14.33 -18.00 -39.69
C ILE A 870 15.12 -19.26 -39.35
N GLY A 871 16.43 -19.11 -39.13
CA GLY A 871 17.35 -20.19 -38.80
C GLY A 871 17.43 -20.47 -37.30
N PRO A 872 18.08 -21.57 -36.91
CA PRO A 872 18.21 -21.97 -35.50
C PRO A 872 19.03 -20.99 -34.65
N GLU A 873 19.86 -20.16 -35.28
CA GLU A 873 20.68 -19.14 -34.63
C GLU A 873 19.96 -17.78 -34.48
N ASP A 874 18.77 -17.62 -35.09
CA ASP A 874 18.03 -16.38 -34.96
C ASP A 874 17.40 -16.28 -33.56
N ARG A 875 17.68 -15.18 -32.86
CA ARG A 875 17.26 -14.95 -31.48
C ARG A 875 16.25 -13.81 -31.39
N SER A 876 15.38 -13.92 -30.39
CA SER A 876 14.56 -12.82 -29.91
C SER A 876 15.22 -12.24 -28.65
N VAL A 877 15.22 -10.91 -28.53
CA VAL A 877 15.60 -10.22 -27.30
C VAL A 877 14.38 -9.48 -26.72
N LEU A 878 14.17 -9.65 -25.42
CA LEU A 878 13.21 -8.90 -24.63
C LEU A 878 13.93 -7.86 -23.78
N GLU A 879 13.58 -6.59 -23.95
CA GLU A 879 13.95 -5.51 -23.05
C GLU A 879 12.83 -5.18 -22.06
N LEU A 880 13.17 -5.13 -20.78
CA LEU A 880 12.27 -4.67 -19.72
C LEU A 880 12.85 -3.44 -19.03
N THR A 881 12.00 -2.43 -18.83
CA THR A 881 12.35 -1.23 -18.07
C THR A 881 12.39 -1.51 -16.57
N VAL A 882 13.42 -1.04 -15.87
CA VAL A 882 13.62 -1.18 -14.41
C VAL A 882 13.85 0.20 -13.78
N ASP A 883 13.17 0.46 -12.66
CA ASP A 883 13.45 1.65 -11.86
C ASP A 883 14.79 1.50 -11.12
N GLY A 884 15.77 2.33 -11.46
CA GLY A 884 17.11 2.34 -10.87
C GLY A 884 17.21 3.10 -9.55
N ARG A 885 16.18 3.86 -9.14
CA ARG A 885 16.22 4.64 -7.87
C ARG A 885 16.58 3.79 -6.65
N PRO A 886 16.01 2.59 -6.43
CA PRO A 886 16.32 1.77 -5.26
C PRO A 886 17.78 1.26 -5.25
N TYR A 887 18.42 1.19 -6.41
CA TYR A 887 19.76 0.64 -6.58
C TYR A 887 20.85 1.72 -6.55
N PHE A 888 20.53 2.97 -6.88
CA PHE A 888 21.53 4.01 -7.09
C PHE A 888 22.16 4.53 -5.79
N ASN A 889 21.39 5.24 -4.96
CA ASN A 889 21.87 5.86 -3.74
C ASN A 889 20.74 6.05 -2.71
N ALA A 890 20.98 5.73 -1.44
CA ALA A 890 19.98 5.86 -0.38
C ALA A 890 19.59 7.31 -0.05
N GLN A 891 20.41 8.30 -0.43
CA GLN A 891 20.10 9.72 -0.28
C GLN A 891 19.32 10.30 -1.48
N LEU A 892 19.07 9.51 -2.54
CA LEU A 892 18.22 9.93 -3.63
C LEU A 892 16.75 9.74 -3.20
N PRO A 893 15.90 10.78 -3.18
CA PRO A 893 14.51 10.64 -2.79
C PRO A 893 13.76 9.68 -3.72
N SER A 894 12.86 8.86 -3.16
CA SER A 894 11.95 8.02 -3.97
C SER A 894 11.04 8.86 -4.88
N SER A 895 10.77 10.11 -4.49
CA SER A 895 10.01 11.10 -5.25
C SER A 895 10.82 11.83 -6.32
N TYR A 896 12.11 11.50 -6.54
CA TYR A 896 12.92 12.08 -7.61
C TYR A 896 12.29 11.82 -8.99
N MET A 897 12.06 12.86 -9.78
CA MET A 897 11.30 12.78 -11.03
C MET A 897 12.16 12.64 -12.30
N GLY A 898 13.45 12.97 -12.24
CA GLY A 898 14.38 12.81 -13.38
C GLY A 898 14.64 11.34 -13.72
N ASN A 899 15.37 11.08 -14.81
CA ASN A 899 15.58 9.70 -15.25
C ASN A 899 16.55 8.95 -14.34
N MET A 900 16.08 7.81 -13.84
CA MET A 900 16.88 6.74 -13.22
C MET A 900 16.58 5.39 -13.86
N LEU A 901 16.18 5.40 -15.14
CA LEU A 901 15.74 4.23 -15.88
C LEU A 901 16.94 3.34 -16.25
N LEU A 902 16.84 2.06 -15.89
CA LEU A 902 17.71 0.99 -16.37
C LEU A 902 16.88 0.01 -17.21
N VAL A 903 17.55 -0.90 -17.92
CA VAL A 903 16.90 -2.00 -18.63
C VAL A 903 17.52 -3.34 -18.27
N THR A 904 16.73 -4.39 -18.40
CA THR A 904 17.21 -5.77 -18.39
C THR A 904 16.90 -6.42 -19.72
N ARG A 905 17.75 -7.37 -20.12
CA ARG A 905 17.63 -8.09 -21.39
C ARG A 905 17.60 -9.59 -21.18
N SER A 906 16.60 -10.22 -21.75
CA SER A 906 16.50 -11.67 -21.86
C SER A 906 16.57 -12.06 -23.33
N SER A 907 17.24 -13.16 -23.67
CA SER A 907 17.33 -13.61 -25.06
C SER A 907 17.15 -15.11 -25.19
N LEU A 908 16.32 -15.54 -26.15
CA LEU A 908 16.10 -16.93 -26.51
C LEU A 908 16.14 -17.11 -28.04
N PRO A 909 16.59 -18.28 -28.55
CA PRO A 909 16.33 -18.66 -29.94
C PRO A 909 14.85 -18.52 -30.27
N VAL A 910 14.52 -17.96 -31.43
CA VAL A 910 13.12 -17.72 -31.83
C VAL A 910 12.35 -19.04 -31.88
N GLU A 911 12.96 -20.10 -32.41
CA GLU A 911 12.37 -21.43 -32.46
C GLU A 911 12.09 -21.99 -31.07
N GLU A 912 12.99 -21.77 -30.11
CA GLU A 912 12.82 -22.19 -28.71
C GLU A 912 11.69 -21.41 -28.03
N LEU A 913 11.67 -20.08 -28.16
CA LEU A 913 10.61 -19.24 -27.60
C LEU A 913 9.24 -19.61 -28.15
N CYS A 914 9.15 -19.88 -29.46
CA CYS A 914 7.89 -20.23 -30.13
C CYS A 914 7.48 -21.70 -29.91
N SER A 915 8.41 -22.61 -29.61
CA SER A 915 8.18 -24.05 -29.48
C SER A 915 7.23 -24.37 -28.33
N PRO A 916 6.15 -25.15 -28.52
CA PRO A 916 5.23 -25.53 -27.44
C PRO A 916 5.89 -26.38 -26.33
N LYS A 917 7.12 -26.86 -26.52
CA LYS A 917 7.88 -27.61 -25.50
C LYS A 917 8.51 -26.71 -24.44
N THR A 918 8.75 -25.45 -24.75
CA THR A 918 9.29 -24.48 -23.79
C THR A 918 8.13 -24.01 -22.91
N SER A 919 8.20 -24.20 -21.59
CA SER A 919 7.12 -23.76 -20.71
C SER A 919 7.14 -22.25 -20.48
N ILE A 920 6.00 -21.65 -20.11
CA ILE A 920 5.96 -20.26 -19.64
C ILE A 920 6.83 -20.10 -18.39
N GLY A 921 6.89 -21.11 -17.52
CA GLY A 921 7.78 -21.14 -16.36
C GLY A 921 9.26 -20.96 -16.74
N ARG A 922 9.75 -21.69 -17.75
CA ARG A 922 11.13 -21.57 -18.22
C ARG A 922 11.45 -20.16 -18.73
N ILE A 923 10.54 -19.56 -19.50
CA ILE A 923 10.70 -18.18 -20.00
C ILE A 923 10.66 -17.18 -18.82
N SER A 924 9.79 -17.41 -17.84
CA SER A 924 9.66 -16.58 -16.63
C SER A 924 10.92 -16.61 -15.78
N LEU A 925 11.54 -17.79 -15.63
CA LEU A 925 12.80 -17.96 -14.92
C LEU A 925 13.92 -17.15 -15.59
N LEU A 926 14.05 -17.20 -16.92
CA LEU A 926 15.04 -16.39 -17.64
C LEU A 926 14.85 -14.88 -17.41
N ILE A 927 13.60 -14.42 -17.36
CA ILE A 927 13.27 -13.02 -17.08
C ILE A 927 13.66 -12.66 -15.64
N ARG A 928 13.37 -13.54 -14.67
CA ARG A 928 13.76 -13.39 -13.26
C ARG A 928 15.28 -13.34 -13.09
N GLU A 929 16.02 -14.21 -13.78
CA GLU A 929 17.48 -14.23 -13.80
C GLU A 929 18.09 -12.95 -14.37
N ALA A 930 17.48 -12.39 -15.43
CA ALA A 930 17.91 -11.10 -15.98
C ALA A 930 17.62 -9.94 -15.01
N ALA A 931 16.48 -9.98 -14.32
CA ALA A 931 16.10 -8.98 -13.32
C ALA A 931 17.04 -8.97 -12.11
N SER A 932 17.57 -10.13 -11.68
CA SER A 932 18.49 -10.21 -10.55
C SER A 932 19.88 -9.61 -10.83
N GLN A 933 20.23 -9.36 -12.09
CA GLN A 933 21.49 -8.71 -12.47
C GLN A 933 21.51 -7.21 -12.17
N VAL A 934 20.36 -6.58 -11.93
CA VAL A 934 20.32 -5.16 -11.57
C VAL A 934 20.76 -5.00 -10.12
N THR A 935 22.01 -4.60 -9.96
CA THR A 935 22.64 -4.37 -8.65
C THR A 935 22.96 -2.88 -8.48
N PRO A 936 23.23 -2.43 -7.25
CA PRO A 936 23.72 -1.06 -7.02
C PRO A 936 25.00 -0.73 -7.75
N GLN A 937 25.88 -1.72 -7.93
CA GLN A 937 27.12 -1.54 -8.67
C GLN A 937 26.79 -1.24 -10.14
N VAL A 938 25.93 -2.05 -10.76
CA VAL A 938 25.43 -1.82 -12.12
C VAL A 938 24.79 -0.44 -12.26
N ALA A 939 23.94 -0.02 -11.31
CA ALA A 939 23.33 1.31 -11.36
C ALA A 939 24.36 2.46 -11.28
N ASN A 940 25.38 2.32 -10.43
CA ASN A 940 26.44 3.33 -10.27
C ASN A 940 27.41 3.34 -11.46
N ASP A 941 27.75 2.18 -12.03
CA ASP A 941 28.60 2.06 -13.20
C ASP A 941 27.87 2.54 -14.46
N ALA A 942 26.57 2.26 -14.60
CA ALA A 942 25.73 2.77 -15.67
C ALA A 942 25.68 4.31 -15.66
N PHE A 943 25.52 4.92 -14.48
CA PHE A 943 25.60 6.37 -14.35
C PHE A 943 27.01 6.90 -14.60
N GLY A 944 28.04 6.15 -14.18
CA GLY A 944 29.45 6.52 -14.31
C GLY A 944 29.96 6.51 -15.75
N VAL A 945 29.61 5.49 -16.54
CA VAL A 945 30.01 5.39 -17.95
C VAL A 945 29.38 6.51 -18.78
N LEU A 946 28.20 7.00 -18.39
CA LEU A 946 27.57 8.15 -19.06
C LEU A 946 28.26 9.49 -18.77
N GLN A 947 29.13 9.56 -17.75
CA GLN A 947 29.94 10.76 -17.48
C GLN A 947 31.10 10.90 -18.46
N THR A 948 31.49 9.86 -19.21
CA THR A 948 32.58 9.92 -20.20
C THR A 948 32.11 10.17 -21.62
N VAL A 949 30.80 10.24 -21.84
CA VAL A 949 30.26 10.55 -23.16
C VAL A 949 30.62 11.99 -23.53
N GLU A 950 31.48 12.16 -24.55
CA GLU A 950 31.92 13.48 -25.04
C GLU A 950 30.88 14.14 -25.96
N ASP A 951 30.00 13.33 -26.55
CA ASP A 951 28.91 13.77 -27.42
C ASP A 951 27.66 12.94 -27.19
N TYR A 952 26.70 13.48 -26.44
CA TYR A 952 25.41 12.82 -26.20
C TYR A 952 24.58 12.65 -27.48
N SER A 953 24.87 13.40 -28.56
CA SER A 953 24.18 13.21 -29.85
C SER A 953 24.63 11.94 -30.59
N GLU A 954 25.68 11.26 -30.12
CA GLU A 954 26.15 9.99 -30.67
C GLU A 954 25.51 8.76 -30.02
N LEU A 955 24.71 8.93 -28.96
CA LEU A 955 24.00 7.82 -28.35
C LEU A 955 23.01 7.20 -29.35
N ARG A 956 22.98 5.87 -29.40
CA ARG A 956 22.11 5.05 -30.26
C ARG A 956 21.39 4.01 -29.41
N TYR A 957 20.09 3.85 -29.67
CA TYR A 957 19.21 2.94 -28.95
C TYR A 957 19.24 1.55 -29.57
N ALA A 958 19.18 0.53 -28.73
CA ALA A 958 19.20 -0.85 -29.21
C ALA A 958 17.86 -1.32 -29.81
N PHE A 959 16.70 -0.79 -29.36
CA PHE A 959 15.37 -1.40 -29.62
C PHE A 959 14.36 -0.54 -30.41
N MET A 960 14.85 0.40 -31.22
CA MET A 960 13.98 1.25 -32.04
C MET A 960 13.67 0.66 -33.44
N ARG A 961 13.05 -0.52 -33.52
CA ARG A 961 12.66 -1.09 -34.84
C ARG A 961 11.18 -1.41 -34.94
N LEU A 962 10.63 -1.12 -36.11
CA LEU A 962 9.30 -1.56 -36.54
C LEU A 962 9.34 -2.96 -37.17
N ASP A 963 10.52 -3.49 -37.51
CA ASP A 963 10.69 -4.82 -38.10
C ASP A 963 11.62 -5.68 -37.22
N GLY A 964 11.34 -6.99 -37.13
CA GLY A 964 12.16 -7.94 -36.38
C GLY A 964 11.40 -8.71 -35.30
N LEU A 965 12.15 -9.55 -34.58
CA LEU A 965 11.63 -10.50 -33.60
C LEU A 965 12.04 -10.14 -32.17
N ASP A 966 12.27 -8.85 -31.91
CA ASP A 966 12.58 -8.33 -30.57
C ASP A 966 11.37 -7.65 -29.94
N ALA A 967 11.34 -7.57 -28.61
CA ALA A 967 10.25 -6.99 -27.85
C ALA A 967 10.79 -6.02 -26.79
N MET A 968 10.07 -4.92 -26.56
CA MET A 968 10.25 -4.06 -25.40
C MET A 968 8.93 -3.98 -24.66
N ILE A 969 8.94 -4.31 -23.37
CA ILE A 969 7.75 -4.24 -22.52
C ILE A 969 7.97 -3.20 -21.42
N THR A 970 7.02 -2.26 -21.33
CA THR A 970 6.87 -1.36 -20.19
C THR A 970 5.80 -1.92 -19.26
N ASN A 971 6.17 -2.16 -18.01
CA ASN A 971 5.26 -2.69 -17.00
C ASN A 971 4.69 -1.57 -16.12
N MET A 972 3.37 -1.39 -16.14
CA MET A 972 2.65 -0.44 -15.30
C MET A 972 1.76 -1.10 -14.25
N MET A 973 1.92 -2.41 -13.98
CA MET A 973 1.08 -3.16 -13.03
C MET A 973 1.02 -2.52 -11.64
N LEU A 974 2.14 -1.96 -11.17
CA LEU A 974 2.27 -1.32 -9.86
C LEU A 974 1.94 0.18 -9.89
N PHE A 975 1.46 0.72 -11.01
CA PHE A 975 1.00 2.09 -11.08
C PHE A 975 -0.22 2.26 -10.16
N PRO A 976 -0.18 3.16 -9.17
CA PRO A 976 -1.24 3.33 -8.17
C PRO A 976 -2.41 4.16 -8.73
N ALA A 977 -3.07 3.66 -9.78
CA ALA A 977 -4.15 4.39 -10.46
C ALA A 977 -5.29 4.79 -9.51
N ASN A 978 -5.58 3.94 -8.52
CA ASN A 978 -6.64 4.18 -7.54
C ASN A 978 -6.32 5.27 -6.51
N ASP A 979 -5.04 5.65 -6.38
CA ASP A 979 -4.58 6.69 -5.44
C ASP A 979 -4.58 8.07 -6.09
N VAL A 980 -4.63 8.14 -7.43
CA VAL A 980 -4.76 9.40 -8.18
C VAL A 980 -6.22 9.85 -8.16
N ALA A 981 -6.56 10.72 -7.21
CA ALA A 981 -7.92 11.24 -6.99
C ALA A 981 -7.96 12.78 -7.04
N PHE A 982 -8.59 13.34 -8.08
CA PHE A 982 -8.61 14.78 -8.37
C PHE A 982 -9.61 15.60 -7.54
N GLY A 983 -10.37 14.97 -6.65
CA GLY A 983 -11.36 15.65 -5.82
C GLY A 983 -12.81 15.34 -6.22
N GLY A 984 -13.71 15.46 -5.26
CA GLY A 984 -15.07 14.95 -5.35
C GLY A 984 -16.12 15.98 -5.73
N GLU A 985 -15.80 17.27 -5.78
CA GLU A 985 -16.78 18.33 -5.99
C GLU A 985 -17.49 18.24 -7.35
N PHE A 986 -16.73 18.02 -8.43
CA PHE A 986 -17.26 17.96 -9.80
C PHE A 986 -17.12 16.59 -10.46
N PHE A 987 -16.25 15.73 -9.92
CA PHE A 987 -15.99 14.40 -10.43
C PHE A 987 -16.68 13.33 -9.56
N GLU A 988 -17.09 12.23 -10.17
CA GLU A 988 -17.57 11.06 -9.44
C GLU A 988 -16.40 10.32 -8.77
N ASP A 989 -16.69 9.40 -7.83
CA ASP A 989 -15.70 8.55 -7.15
C ASP A 989 -14.48 9.31 -6.59
N GLY A 990 -14.69 10.54 -6.10
CA GLY A 990 -13.62 11.39 -5.57
C GLY A 990 -12.60 11.88 -6.62
N GLY A 991 -12.96 11.84 -7.91
CA GLY A 991 -12.08 12.21 -9.01
C GLY A 991 -11.07 11.14 -9.39
N LYS A 992 -11.34 9.87 -9.05
CA LYS A 992 -10.54 8.72 -9.48
C LYS A 992 -10.82 8.39 -10.94
N ALA A 993 -9.81 7.84 -11.61
CA ALA A 993 -9.96 7.38 -12.98
C ALA A 993 -10.66 6.00 -13.03
N ASP A 994 -11.62 5.84 -13.94
CA ASP A 994 -12.22 4.54 -14.28
C ASP A 994 -11.25 3.66 -15.07
N ALA A 995 -10.39 4.31 -15.86
CA ALA A 995 -9.36 3.65 -16.65
C ALA A 995 -8.16 4.57 -16.89
N VAL A 996 -7.01 3.94 -17.13
CA VAL A 996 -5.76 4.59 -17.53
C VAL A 996 -5.31 3.98 -18.86
N ARG A 997 -4.92 4.84 -19.82
CA ARG A 997 -4.45 4.43 -21.14
C ARG A 997 -3.16 5.16 -21.50
N ILE A 998 -2.24 4.46 -22.16
CA ILE A 998 -1.10 5.10 -22.83
C ILE A 998 -1.54 5.55 -24.23
N VAL A 999 -1.22 6.80 -24.59
CA VAL A 999 -1.50 7.31 -25.94
C VAL A 999 -0.44 6.79 -26.90
N HIS A 1000 -0.75 5.62 -27.48
CA HIS A 1000 0.24 4.75 -28.11
C HIS A 1000 0.57 5.09 -29.58
N GLU A 1001 -0.26 5.89 -30.25
CA GLU A 1001 -0.11 6.21 -31.68
C GLU A 1001 1.27 6.80 -32.02
N GLY A 1002 1.82 7.65 -31.14
CA GLY A 1002 3.19 8.18 -31.31
C GLY A 1002 4.20 7.04 -31.37
N PHE A 1003 4.23 6.17 -30.35
CA PHE A 1003 5.13 5.03 -30.29
C PHE A 1003 5.03 4.14 -31.53
N ASN A 1004 3.81 3.77 -31.93
CA ASN A 1004 3.53 2.98 -33.11
C ASN A 1004 4.11 3.53 -34.43
N SER A 1005 4.44 4.82 -34.50
CA SER A 1005 5.06 5.43 -35.68
C SER A 1005 6.58 5.26 -35.76
N GLY A 1006 7.25 4.90 -34.65
CA GLY A 1006 8.72 4.83 -34.58
C GLY A 1006 9.30 3.56 -33.97
N PHE A 1007 8.60 2.88 -33.06
CA PHE A 1007 9.02 1.57 -32.53
C PHE A 1007 7.89 0.81 -31.83
N ARG A 1008 8.05 -0.51 -31.68
CA ARG A 1008 7.01 -1.39 -31.13
C ARG A 1008 7.06 -1.44 -29.60
N MET A 1009 6.46 -0.46 -28.94
CA MET A 1009 6.26 -0.53 -27.50
C MET A 1009 5.11 -1.49 -27.17
N CYS A 1010 5.28 -2.29 -26.12
CA CYS A 1010 4.24 -3.14 -25.56
C CYS A 1010 4.05 -2.74 -24.10
N VAL A 1011 2.80 -2.60 -23.66
CA VAL A 1011 2.50 -2.11 -22.30
C VAL A 1011 1.65 -3.13 -21.56
N ILE A 1012 2.05 -3.45 -20.33
CA ILE A 1012 1.18 -4.10 -19.35
C ILE A 1012 0.54 -2.98 -18.53
N LEU A 1013 -0.78 -2.83 -18.62
CA LEU A 1013 -1.53 -1.77 -17.94
C LEU A 1013 -1.68 -2.06 -16.44
N PRO A 1014 -2.06 -1.05 -15.63
CA PRO A 1014 -2.29 -1.23 -14.19
C PRO A 1014 -3.37 -2.27 -13.94
N TYR A 1015 -3.34 -2.89 -12.76
CA TYR A 1015 -4.44 -3.76 -12.32
C TYR A 1015 -5.77 -3.01 -12.37
N ARG A 1016 -6.76 -3.66 -12.96
CA ARG A 1016 -8.15 -3.19 -12.96
C ARG A 1016 -8.73 -3.32 -11.55
N LYS A 1017 -9.78 -2.57 -11.25
CA LYS A 1017 -10.49 -2.62 -9.95
C LYS A 1017 -11.01 -4.03 -9.62
N ASP A 1018 -11.31 -4.84 -10.62
CA ASP A 1018 -11.76 -6.23 -10.49
C ASP A 1018 -10.60 -7.24 -10.28
N GLY A 1019 -9.34 -6.80 -10.34
CA GLY A 1019 -8.14 -7.66 -10.28
C GLY A 1019 -7.67 -8.19 -11.62
N GLY A 1020 -8.35 -7.86 -12.73
CA GLY A 1020 -7.92 -8.20 -14.08
C GLY A 1020 -6.76 -7.35 -14.57
N ILE A 1021 -6.15 -7.76 -15.67
CA ILE A 1021 -5.02 -7.07 -16.29
C ILE A 1021 -5.21 -6.91 -17.80
N GLU A 1022 -4.67 -5.85 -18.36
CA GLU A 1022 -4.80 -5.52 -19.78
C GLU A 1022 -3.42 -5.35 -20.43
N PHE A 1023 -3.30 -5.83 -21.67
CA PHE A 1023 -2.11 -5.71 -22.51
C PHE A 1023 -2.39 -4.81 -23.69
N LEU A 1024 -1.49 -3.87 -23.94
CA LEU A 1024 -1.54 -2.95 -25.06
C LEU A 1024 -0.51 -3.32 -26.13
N PHE A 1025 -0.97 -3.91 -27.23
CA PHE A 1025 -0.12 -4.37 -28.33
C PHE A 1025 -0.05 -3.34 -29.46
N GLY A 1026 1.16 -3.03 -29.94
CA GLY A 1026 1.37 -2.41 -31.26
C GLY A 1026 1.62 -3.48 -32.32
N THR A 1027 0.64 -3.74 -33.18
CA THR A 1027 0.70 -4.82 -34.19
C THR A 1027 0.37 -4.31 -35.58
N PHE A 1028 0.96 -4.94 -36.60
CA PHE A 1028 0.45 -4.83 -37.96
C PHE A 1028 -0.84 -5.65 -38.10
N PRO A 1029 -1.74 -5.31 -39.05
CA PRO A 1029 -3.01 -6.01 -39.21
C PRO A 1029 -2.88 -7.53 -39.31
N GLU A 1030 -1.94 -8.05 -40.08
CA GLU A 1030 -1.71 -9.50 -40.21
C GLU A 1030 -1.13 -10.14 -38.94
N GLU A 1031 -0.37 -9.39 -38.13
CA GLU A 1031 0.16 -9.88 -36.86
C GLU A 1031 -0.95 -9.98 -35.81
N LEU A 1032 -1.89 -9.01 -35.80
CA LEU A 1032 -3.06 -9.05 -34.93
C LEU A 1032 -3.92 -10.28 -35.23
N GLU A 1033 -4.13 -10.61 -36.51
CA GLU A 1033 -4.85 -11.82 -36.89
C GLU A 1033 -4.13 -13.08 -36.40
N ARG A 1034 -2.80 -13.17 -36.55
CA ARG A 1034 -2.04 -14.31 -36.00
C ARG A 1034 -2.03 -14.38 -34.49
N LEU A 1035 -2.08 -13.25 -33.79
CA LEU A 1035 -2.17 -13.20 -32.33
C LEU A 1035 -3.54 -13.71 -31.85
N LYS A 1036 -4.63 -13.36 -32.54
CA LYS A 1036 -5.99 -13.85 -32.25
C LYS A 1036 -6.16 -15.35 -32.52
N GLU A 1037 -5.27 -15.95 -33.32
CA GLU A 1037 -5.19 -17.39 -33.59
C GLU A 1037 -4.20 -18.14 -32.66
N ASP A 1038 -3.52 -17.46 -31.73
CA ASP A 1038 -2.61 -18.13 -30.78
C ASP A 1038 -3.42 -18.80 -29.65
N GLU A 1039 -3.61 -20.11 -29.75
CA GLU A 1039 -4.42 -20.89 -28.78
C GLU A 1039 -3.89 -20.81 -27.34
N GLU A 1040 -2.56 -20.73 -27.13
CA GLU A 1040 -1.99 -20.64 -25.78
C GLU A 1040 -2.24 -19.27 -25.17
N PHE A 1041 -2.09 -18.20 -25.96
CA PHE A 1041 -2.38 -16.85 -25.49
C PHE A 1041 -3.87 -16.64 -25.27
N MET A 1042 -4.72 -17.02 -26.23
CA MET A 1042 -6.17 -16.84 -26.18
C MET A 1042 -6.88 -17.74 -25.16
N LYS A 1043 -6.18 -18.76 -24.64
CA LYS A 1043 -6.61 -19.50 -23.45
C LYS A 1043 -6.79 -18.58 -22.24
N TYR A 1044 -5.87 -17.62 -22.07
CA TYR A 1044 -5.89 -16.70 -20.92
C TYR A 1044 -6.42 -15.32 -21.30
N ALA A 1045 -6.11 -14.83 -22.50
CA ALA A 1045 -6.44 -13.48 -22.94
C ALA A 1045 -7.74 -13.43 -23.74
N GLN A 1046 -8.43 -12.30 -23.66
CA GLN A 1046 -9.59 -11.95 -24.48
C GLN A 1046 -9.30 -10.66 -25.24
N TYR A 1047 -9.50 -10.68 -26.55
CA TYR A 1047 -9.39 -9.48 -27.39
C TYR A 1047 -10.54 -8.51 -27.06
N MET A 1048 -10.19 -7.25 -26.79
CA MET A 1048 -11.14 -6.19 -26.41
C MET A 1048 -11.43 -5.23 -27.57
N GLY A 1049 -10.44 -4.95 -28.42
CA GLY A 1049 -10.55 -3.98 -29.51
C GLY A 1049 -9.22 -3.44 -29.98
#